data_AF-A0AAT9LC75-F1
#
_entry.id   AF-A0AAT9LC75-F1
#
_cell.length_a   1.000
_cell.length_b   1.000
_cell.length_c   1.000
_cell.angle_alpha   90.00
_cell.angle_beta   90.00
_cell.angle_gamma   90.00
#
_symmetry.space_group_name_H-M   'P 1'
#
loop_
_entity.id
_entity.type
_entity.pdbx_description
1 polymer ?
#
loop_
_entity_poly.entity_id
_entity_poly.type
_entity_poly.pdbx_seq_one_letter_code
_entity_poly.pdbx_strand_id
1 'polypeptide(L)'
;MTDTRDITVGNEIRPVFYEELDLLGFSQHWSYQRVEEPLLWAIGGRKYYYKGELVAEAEGGGLFTRPTLKVYRDGLVLEPVDVDGMLEKNKALLQGLVQRSMKFIWQTYGKYQNKVDVTAVAFSGGKDSIVTLDLVQRTLEPSQFVVVFGDTGMEVQDTYEAVKAAQERWPQLSFYTARSKKDALTMWREMGPPSRIHRWCCTVHKTAPSLLLLRQLTGKASAMALVFDGVRHEESASRSNYDEITQGGKHKTQVNASPIIRWNSGEVFLYLFDRHLMLNRAYRHGVVRVGCAICPMAAKWWDIVSWRVYSEDMRAFVEELRNYAASAGINVSDIDRFVEDGGWKRRAGGRYLPSGGNRVLEHKEGNKTTFTLHHPTENWLEWAKTLGRIVQTGETQGLIESKNGTVYPYVMQRFDNSVVVEIQNLAQADRYVISAFRAVALKAAYCTHCQACQVECPTGALQIRDDVRIGEGCVSCGMCLDMRGRACLAAESLKTSEGGIALQGCDKRTLHTYQHFGMKRDWLAEFFSLKRQWASKNGLGTCQFDAMLMWLKHAELIEGDRKSLTITDLVNTLVKRGVDDLTTWAVIWTNLARNSTPVRWYVTAIPWGTVISKDELVRRMGEYFPQSESTRRNAVKALYTLLTETPLASGLGLAEKLSTEEATNGVFLKRGWQEPNPVAVLYSLYRYAEKTGRYELTVSELYGEAEEGPYILFGTERETLVAILRGLSLEKNDLIRTDIVRDLDNIFLDRNRKAIEVLDLV
;
A
#
# COMPACT_ATOMS: atom_id res chain seq x y z
N MET A 1 10.70 -38.81 -18.90
CA MET A 1 10.67 -37.90 -17.74
C MET A 1 10.57 -38.79 -16.50
N THR A 2 11.57 -38.77 -15.62
CA THR A 2 11.52 -39.44 -14.32
C THR A 2 10.54 -38.70 -13.40
N ASP A 3 9.82 -39.42 -12.55
CA ASP A 3 8.78 -38.94 -11.62
C ASP A 3 9.34 -37.82 -10.71
N THR A 4 8.95 -36.57 -10.98
CA THR A 4 9.41 -35.36 -10.28
C THR A 4 8.56 -35.02 -9.05
N ARG A 5 8.25 -36.00 -8.20
CA ARG A 5 7.40 -35.76 -7.01
C ARG A 5 8.14 -35.15 -5.82
N ASP A 6 9.46 -35.08 -5.85
CA ASP A 6 10.27 -34.53 -4.76
C ASP A 6 11.10 -33.31 -5.20
N ILE A 7 10.45 -32.18 -5.54
CA ILE A 7 11.15 -30.90 -5.66
C ILE A 7 10.25 -29.73 -5.23
N THR A 8 10.64 -29.08 -4.13
CA THR A 8 10.40 -27.68 -3.76
C THR A 8 9.94 -26.79 -4.93
N VAL A 9 8.72 -26.23 -4.91
CA VAL A 9 8.18 -25.18 -5.85
C VAL A 9 9.02 -25.06 -7.14
N GLY A 10 8.98 -26.11 -7.97
CA GLY A 10 10.10 -26.45 -8.85
C GLY A 10 9.75 -26.39 -10.34
N ASN A 11 10.43 -25.48 -11.05
CA ASN A 11 10.70 -25.47 -12.50
C ASN A 11 9.59 -25.94 -13.46
N GLU A 12 8.66 -25.03 -13.78
CA GLU A 12 7.64 -25.23 -14.81
C GLU A 12 8.26 -25.63 -16.17
N ILE A 13 7.73 -26.71 -16.76
CA ILE A 13 8.13 -27.24 -18.08
C ILE A 13 7.10 -26.80 -19.13
N ARG A 14 7.56 -26.28 -20.27
CA ARG A 14 6.68 -25.89 -21.37
C ARG A 14 7.31 -26.13 -22.74
N PRO A 15 6.50 -26.36 -23.79
CA PRO A 15 6.97 -26.39 -25.16
C PRO A 15 7.52 -25.01 -25.59
N VAL A 16 8.46 -25.04 -26.52
CA VAL A 16 9.02 -23.86 -27.20
C VAL A 16 8.73 -23.99 -28.68
N PHE A 17 8.15 -22.94 -29.24
CA PHE A 17 7.75 -22.86 -30.65
C PHE A 17 8.66 -21.87 -31.39
N TYR A 18 8.61 -21.90 -32.73
CA TYR A 18 9.47 -21.04 -33.53
C TYR A 18 9.22 -19.55 -33.27
N GLU A 19 8.01 -19.14 -32.88
CA GLU A 19 7.70 -17.75 -32.60
C GLU A 19 8.46 -17.18 -31.40
N GLU A 20 8.67 -17.99 -30.35
CA GLU A 20 9.55 -17.60 -29.25
C GLU A 20 11.01 -17.52 -29.69
N LEU A 21 11.45 -18.47 -30.53
CA LEU A 21 12.81 -18.49 -31.04
C LEU A 21 13.12 -17.27 -31.90
N ASP A 22 12.19 -16.92 -32.79
CA ASP A 22 12.26 -15.73 -33.63
C ASP A 22 12.22 -14.45 -32.79
N LEU A 23 11.35 -14.39 -31.77
CA LEU A 23 11.25 -13.26 -30.84
C LEU A 23 12.57 -12.97 -30.12
N LEU A 24 13.32 -14.02 -29.77
CA LEU A 24 14.57 -13.94 -29.05
C LEU A 24 15.81 -13.83 -29.96
N GLY A 25 15.67 -14.10 -31.26
CA GLY A 25 16.75 -14.00 -32.23
C GLY A 25 17.62 -15.25 -32.33
N PHE A 26 17.09 -16.42 -31.99
CA PHE A 26 17.81 -17.70 -32.08
C PHE A 26 18.20 -18.10 -33.51
N SER A 27 17.58 -17.52 -34.54
CA SER A 27 17.92 -17.72 -35.95
C SER A 27 19.35 -17.29 -36.31
N GLN A 28 20.02 -16.51 -35.45
CA GLN A 28 21.44 -16.18 -35.60
C GLN A 28 22.38 -17.32 -35.17
N HIS A 29 21.86 -18.29 -34.43
CA HIS A 29 22.63 -19.37 -33.81
C HIS A 29 22.22 -20.75 -34.33
N TRP A 30 20.92 -20.95 -34.57
CA TRP A 30 20.33 -22.24 -34.92
C TRP A 30 19.53 -22.16 -36.21
N SER A 31 19.40 -23.29 -36.89
CA SER A 31 18.45 -23.49 -37.99
C SER A 31 17.25 -24.30 -37.50
N TYR A 32 16.03 -23.84 -37.77
CA TYR A 32 14.81 -24.50 -37.34
C TYR A 32 13.65 -24.18 -38.27
N GLN A 33 12.67 -25.09 -38.33
CA GLN A 33 11.49 -24.95 -39.18
C GLN A 33 10.41 -24.12 -38.50
N ARG A 34 9.64 -23.34 -39.29
CA ARG A 34 8.48 -22.59 -38.80
C ARG A 34 7.22 -23.44 -38.92
N VAL A 35 7.03 -24.31 -37.93
CA VAL A 35 5.96 -25.33 -37.90
C VAL A 35 5.06 -25.19 -36.67
N GLU A 36 3.94 -25.90 -36.67
CA GLU A 36 3.00 -25.84 -35.54
C GLU A 36 3.51 -26.63 -34.33
N GLU A 37 4.27 -27.69 -34.55
CA GLU A 37 4.84 -28.54 -33.51
C GLU A 37 5.90 -27.80 -32.68
N PRO A 38 6.05 -28.14 -31.39
CA PRO A 38 7.15 -27.62 -30.59
C PRO A 38 8.50 -28.13 -31.11
N LEU A 39 9.53 -27.30 -30.99
CA LEU A 39 10.89 -27.60 -31.45
C LEU A 39 11.80 -28.08 -30.31
N LEU A 40 11.53 -27.63 -29.09
CA LEU A 40 12.27 -27.99 -27.88
C LEU A 40 11.47 -27.64 -26.62
N TRP A 41 12.09 -27.77 -25.45
CA TRP A 41 11.45 -27.52 -24.16
C TRP A 41 12.16 -26.43 -23.38
N ALA A 42 11.39 -25.66 -22.61
CA ALA A 42 11.92 -24.74 -21.62
C ALA A 42 11.58 -25.24 -20.21
N ILE A 43 12.58 -25.21 -19.31
CA ILE A 43 12.45 -25.67 -17.92
C ILE A 43 12.90 -24.56 -16.98
N GLY A 44 12.13 -24.25 -15.93
CA GLY A 44 12.52 -23.24 -14.94
C GLY A 44 12.58 -21.82 -15.53
N GLY A 45 11.71 -21.55 -16.52
CA GLY A 45 11.61 -20.26 -17.18
C GLY A 45 12.27 -20.25 -18.56
N ARG A 46 13.48 -19.69 -18.66
CA ARG A 46 14.13 -19.35 -19.94
C ARG A 46 15.40 -20.16 -20.20
N LYS A 47 15.44 -21.40 -19.72
CA LYS A 47 16.50 -22.38 -20.01
C LYS A 47 15.97 -23.40 -21.01
N TYR A 48 16.65 -23.50 -22.14
CA TYR A 48 16.21 -24.21 -23.34
C TYR A 48 16.91 -25.57 -23.42
N TYR A 49 16.12 -26.63 -23.51
CA TYR A 49 16.58 -28.02 -23.55
C TYR A 49 16.20 -28.70 -24.85
N TYR A 50 17.18 -29.18 -25.60
CA TYR A 50 16.99 -29.94 -26.83
C TYR A 50 17.52 -31.37 -26.65
N LYS A 51 16.68 -32.38 -26.93
CA LYS A 51 16.99 -33.81 -26.74
C LYS A 51 17.59 -34.14 -25.35
N GLY A 52 17.18 -33.39 -24.31
CA GLY A 52 17.59 -33.58 -22.91
C GLY A 52 18.78 -32.73 -22.45
N GLU A 53 19.47 -32.03 -23.36
CA GLU A 53 20.64 -31.20 -23.04
C GLU A 53 20.27 -29.71 -22.95
N LEU A 54 20.85 -28.99 -21.99
CA LEU A 54 20.74 -27.53 -21.90
C LEU A 54 21.56 -26.89 -23.03
N VAL A 55 20.88 -26.25 -23.99
CA VAL A 55 21.51 -25.71 -25.21
C VAL A 55 21.58 -24.18 -25.23
N ALA A 56 20.68 -23.49 -24.52
CA ALA A 56 20.77 -22.05 -24.33
C ALA A 56 20.00 -21.57 -23.09
N GLU A 57 20.21 -20.32 -22.72
CA GLU A 57 19.49 -19.60 -21.68
C GLU A 57 19.27 -18.14 -22.08
N ALA A 58 18.09 -17.58 -21.80
CA ALA A 58 17.84 -16.14 -21.96
C ALA A 58 17.82 -15.44 -20.58
N GLU A 59 18.61 -14.38 -20.47
CA GLU A 59 18.83 -13.64 -19.23
C GLU A 59 18.45 -12.16 -19.38
N GLY A 60 18.15 -11.50 -18.26
CA GLY A 60 17.83 -10.06 -18.27
C GLY A 60 16.56 -9.70 -19.06
N GLY A 61 16.58 -8.51 -19.68
CA GLY A 61 15.45 -7.90 -20.38
C GLY A 61 14.44 -7.22 -19.45
N GLY A 62 13.53 -6.45 -20.03
CA GLY A 62 12.46 -5.75 -19.36
C GLY A 62 11.37 -5.31 -20.34
N LEU A 63 10.45 -4.46 -19.89
CA LEU A 63 9.34 -4.00 -20.70
C LEU A 63 9.84 -3.38 -22.02
N PHE A 64 10.89 -2.56 -21.98
CA PHE A 64 11.48 -1.90 -23.15
C PHE A 64 12.83 -2.52 -23.55
N THR A 65 13.52 -3.18 -22.62
CA THR A 65 14.85 -3.78 -22.85
C THR A 65 14.80 -5.21 -23.38
N ARG A 66 15.64 -5.56 -24.38
CA ARG A 66 15.77 -6.94 -24.89
C ARG A 66 16.48 -7.85 -23.87
N PRO A 67 16.09 -9.13 -23.72
CA PRO A 67 16.93 -10.10 -23.02
C PRO A 67 18.20 -10.41 -23.82
N THR A 68 19.23 -10.91 -23.14
CA THR A 68 20.46 -11.42 -23.73
C THR A 68 20.41 -12.93 -23.84
N LEU A 69 20.90 -13.48 -24.95
CA LEU A 69 21.02 -14.93 -25.15
C LEU A 69 22.40 -15.43 -24.74
N LYS A 70 22.42 -16.51 -23.97
CA LYS A 70 23.59 -17.30 -23.65
C LYS A 70 23.44 -18.66 -24.32
N VAL A 71 24.12 -18.84 -25.44
CA VAL A 71 24.07 -20.07 -26.23
C VAL A 71 25.21 -20.98 -25.79
N TYR A 72 24.86 -22.18 -25.32
CA TYR A 72 25.84 -23.20 -24.89
C TYR A 72 26.26 -24.11 -26.05
N ARG A 73 25.38 -24.28 -27.04
CA ARG A 73 25.64 -25.08 -28.23
C ARG A 73 25.15 -24.35 -29.48
N ASP A 74 26.10 -23.93 -30.31
CA ASP A 74 25.84 -23.16 -31.53
C ASP A 74 25.67 -24.08 -32.75
N GLY A 75 25.08 -23.57 -33.84
CA GLY A 75 24.94 -24.30 -35.09
C GLY A 75 23.98 -25.51 -35.06
N LEU A 76 23.06 -25.55 -34.09
CA LEU A 76 22.05 -26.63 -34.01
C LEU A 76 21.06 -26.55 -35.17
N VAL A 77 20.69 -27.72 -35.69
CA VAL A 77 19.52 -27.90 -36.55
C VAL A 77 18.42 -28.55 -35.72
N LEU A 78 17.38 -27.79 -35.40
CA LEU A 78 16.27 -28.26 -34.59
C LEU A 78 15.23 -28.95 -35.47
N GLU A 79 14.90 -30.18 -35.09
CA GLU A 79 13.82 -30.96 -35.68
C GLU A 79 12.57 -30.81 -34.81
N PRO A 80 11.36 -30.80 -35.42
CA PRO A 80 10.11 -30.84 -34.67
C PRO A 80 10.07 -32.04 -33.70
N VAL A 81 9.52 -31.82 -32.51
CA VAL A 81 9.30 -32.91 -31.54
C VAL A 81 8.26 -33.87 -32.11
N ASP A 82 8.54 -35.18 -32.03
CA ASP A 82 7.56 -36.24 -32.29
C ASP A 82 6.48 -36.22 -31.19
N VAL A 83 5.46 -35.40 -31.41
CA VAL A 83 4.36 -35.19 -30.45
C VAL A 83 3.57 -36.48 -30.26
N ASP A 84 3.27 -37.22 -31.34
CA ASP A 84 2.50 -38.46 -31.26
C ASP A 84 3.25 -39.54 -30.47
N GLY A 85 4.53 -39.74 -30.77
CA GLY A 85 5.38 -40.67 -30.02
C GLY A 85 5.56 -40.27 -28.55
N MET A 86 5.59 -38.97 -28.25
CA MET A 86 5.58 -38.46 -26.88
C MET A 86 4.25 -38.76 -26.17
N LEU A 87 3.12 -38.52 -26.83
CA LEU A 87 1.80 -38.73 -26.27
C LEU A 87 1.54 -40.20 -25.97
N GLU A 88 1.88 -41.11 -26.89
CA GLU A 88 1.69 -42.55 -26.68
C GLU A 88 2.50 -43.05 -25.47
N LYS A 89 3.72 -42.53 -25.27
CA LYS A 89 4.53 -42.85 -24.07
C LYS A 89 3.93 -42.34 -22.76
N ASN A 90 3.13 -41.28 -22.79
CA ASN A 90 2.53 -40.65 -21.60
C ASN A 90 1.04 -41.00 -21.39
N LYS A 91 0.46 -41.80 -22.28
CA LYS A 91 -0.97 -42.12 -22.30
C LYS A 91 -1.52 -42.68 -21.00
N ALA A 92 -0.83 -43.63 -20.37
CA ALA A 92 -1.26 -44.23 -19.10
C ALA A 92 -1.31 -43.20 -17.96
N LEU A 93 -0.34 -42.28 -17.90
CA LEU A 93 -0.31 -41.19 -16.93
C LEU A 93 -1.49 -40.23 -17.16
N LEU A 94 -1.69 -39.78 -18.41
CA LEU A 94 -2.76 -38.86 -18.78
C LEU A 94 -4.14 -39.46 -18.48
N GLN A 95 -4.37 -40.72 -18.82
CA GLN A 95 -5.63 -41.41 -18.53
C GLN A 95 -5.96 -41.38 -17.03
N GLY A 96 -4.97 -41.66 -16.16
CA GLY A 96 -5.16 -41.61 -14.71
C GLY A 96 -5.47 -40.20 -14.18
N LEU A 97 -4.81 -39.16 -14.72
CA LEU A 97 -5.08 -37.76 -14.37
C LEU A 97 -6.50 -37.34 -14.77
N VAL A 98 -6.89 -37.63 -16.01
CA VAL A 98 -8.20 -37.29 -16.57
C VAL A 98 -9.32 -37.96 -15.79
N GLN A 99 -9.21 -39.27 -15.52
CA GLN A 99 -10.22 -40.00 -14.74
C GLN A 99 -10.39 -39.44 -13.33
N ARG A 100 -9.29 -39.07 -12.64
CA ARG A 100 -9.36 -38.45 -11.32
C ARG A 100 -10.08 -37.09 -11.36
N SER A 101 -9.72 -36.24 -12.32
CA SER A 101 -10.34 -34.92 -12.47
C SER A 101 -11.83 -35.02 -12.84
N MET A 102 -12.21 -35.89 -13.78
CA MET A 102 -13.62 -36.12 -14.13
C MET A 102 -14.42 -36.68 -12.96
N LYS A 103 -13.85 -37.66 -12.21
CA LYS A 103 -14.48 -38.19 -10.99
C LYS A 103 -14.70 -37.08 -9.95
N PHE A 104 -13.70 -36.22 -9.75
CA PHE A 104 -13.82 -35.07 -8.84
C PHE A 104 -14.92 -34.10 -9.27
N ILE A 105 -14.99 -33.75 -10.56
CA ILE A 105 -16.03 -32.87 -11.11
C ILE A 105 -17.42 -33.46 -10.85
N TRP A 106 -17.62 -34.74 -11.20
CA TRP A 106 -18.90 -35.43 -11.02
C TRP A 106 -19.33 -35.49 -9.55
N GLN A 107 -18.43 -35.88 -8.64
CA GLN A 107 -18.70 -35.95 -7.20
C GLN A 107 -19.02 -34.56 -6.62
N THR A 108 -18.27 -33.54 -7.05
CA THR A 108 -18.46 -32.16 -6.58
C THR A 108 -19.78 -31.61 -7.06
N TYR A 109 -20.09 -31.74 -8.35
CA TYR A 109 -21.39 -31.33 -8.89
C TYR A 109 -22.55 -32.03 -8.16
N GLY A 110 -22.48 -33.35 -8.01
CA GLY A 110 -23.50 -34.14 -7.30
C GLY A 110 -23.75 -33.66 -5.87
N LYS A 111 -22.70 -33.22 -5.16
CA LYS A 111 -22.78 -32.71 -3.79
C LYS A 111 -23.39 -31.31 -3.68
N TYR A 112 -23.21 -30.46 -4.70
CA TYR A 112 -23.55 -29.04 -4.63
C TYR A 112 -24.72 -28.61 -5.51
N GLN A 113 -25.13 -29.39 -6.51
CA GLN A 113 -26.20 -29.04 -7.46
C GLN A 113 -27.51 -28.58 -6.78
N ASN A 114 -27.84 -29.14 -5.61
CA ASN A 114 -29.04 -28.77 -4.83
C ASN A 114 -28.79 -27.70 -3.75
N LYS A 115 -27.57 -27.15 -3.68
CA LYS A 115 -27.12 -26.16 -2.68
C LYS A 115 -26.70 -24.83 -3.30
N VAL A 116 -26.63 -24.76 -4.62
CA VAL A 116 -26.24 -23.58 -5.39
C VAL A 116 -27.33 -23.24 -6.37
N ASP A 117 -27.39 -21.98 -6.78
CA ASP A 117 -28.34 -21.48 -7.75
C ASP A 117 -27.85 -21.67 -9.19
N VAL A 118 -26.53 -21.76 -9.37
CA VAL A 118 -25.88 -21.89 -10.67
C VAL A 118 -24.53 -22.60 -10.52
N THR A 119 -24.20 -23.40 -11.52
CA THR A 119 -22.84 -23.94 -11.70
C THR A 119 -22.20 -23.23 -12.89
N ALA A 120 -20.95 -22.81 -12.74
CA ALA A 120 -20.22 -22.10 -13.79
C ALA A 120 -18.79 -22.64 -13.95
N VAL A 121 -18.24 -22.53 -15.16
CA VAL A 121 -16.82 -22.68 -15.43
C VAL A 121 -16.21 -21.30 -15.61
N ALA A 122 -15.25 -20.95 -14.77
CA ALA A 122 -14.49 -19.71 -14.90
C ALA A 122 -13.49 -19.84 -16.05
N PHE A 123 -13.75 -19.14 -17.16
CA PHE A 123 -12.97 -19.24 -18.38
C PHE A 123 -12.12 -17.99 -18.59
N SER A 124 -10.86 -18.16 -19.00
CA SER A 124 -9.95 -17.03 -19.24
C SER A 124 -9.24 -17.10 -20.59
N GLY A 125 -9.56 -18.07 -21.45
CA GLY A 125 -8.83 -18.30 -22.71
C GLY A 125 -7.38 -18.77 -22.52
N GLY A 126 -6.97 -19.09 -21.28
CA GLY A 126 -5.64 -19.64 -20.97
C GLY A 126 -5.64 -21.16 -20.99
N LYS A 127 -4.45 -21.76 -21.11
CA LYS A 127 -4.23 -23.22 -21.22
C LYS A 127 -4.98 -24.00 -20.13
N ASP A 128 -4.89 -23.52 -18.89
CA ASP A 128 -5.45 -24.19 -17.71
C ASP A 128 -7.00 -24.14 -17.73
N SER A 129 -7.58 -23.01 -18.17
CA SER A 129 -9.04 -22.86 -18.30
C SER A 129 -9.63 -23.63 -19.47
N ILE A 130 -8.87 -23.82 -20.55
CA ILE A 130 -9.26 -24.65 -21.71
C ILE A 130 -9.34 -26.12 -21.31
N VAL A 131 -8.31 -26.63 -20.61
CA VAL A 131 -8.33 -28.00 -20.07
C VAL A 131 -9.47 -28.20 -19.09
N THR A 132 -9.67 -27.24 -18.18
CA THR A 132 -10.77 -27.31 -17.20
C THR A 132 -12.13 -27.37 -17.89
N LEU A 133 -12.37 -26.53 -18.90
CA LEU A 133 -13.61 -26.53 -19.66
C LEU A 133 -13.83 -27.86 -20.39
N ASP A 134 -12.80 -28.41 -21.05
CA ASP A 134 -12.91 -29.70 -21.72
C ASP A 134 -13.21 -30.83 -20.74
N LEU A 135 -12.60 -30.84 -19.55
CA LEU A 135 -12.89 -31.86 -18.53
C LEU A 135 -14.33 -31.74 -18.00
N VAL A 136 -14.82 -30.52 -17.76
CA VAL A 136 -16.17 -30.29 -17.26
C VAL A 136 -17.22 -30.66 -18.31
N GLN A 137 -17.07 -30.22 -19.56
CA GLN A 137 -18.04 -30.53 -20.64
C GLN A 137 -18.09 -32.02 -21.01
N ARG A 138 -17.02 -32.78 -20.72
CA ARG A 138 -17.02 -34.24 -20.86
C ARG A 138 -17.69 -34.98 -19.69
N THR A 139 -17.93 -34.28 -18.58
CA THR A 139 -18.44 -34.86 -17.33
C THR A 139 -19.89 -34.48 -17.06
N LEU A 140 -20.28 -33.25 -17.41
CA LEU A 140 -21.59 -32.67 -17.15
C LEU A 140 -22.31 -32.36 -18.47
N GLU A 141 -23.64 -32.40 -18.45
CA GLU A 141 -24.46 -32.00 -19.59
C GLU A 141 -24.37 -30.49 -19.83
N PRO A 142 -24.46 -30.01 -21.09
CA PRO A 142 -24.37 -28.59 -21.43
C PRO A 142 -25.35 -27.68 -20.66
N SER A 143 -26.53 -28.19 -20.28
CA SER A 143 -27.55 -27.45 -19.52
C SER A 143 -27.25 -27.31 -18.03
N GLN A 144 -26.31 -28.11 -17.50
CA GLN A 144 -26.01 -28.17 -16.07
C GLN A 144 -25.06 -27.06 -15.60
N PHE A 145 -24.39 -26.37 -16.52
CA PHE A 145 -23.44 -25.32 -16.20
C PHE A 145 -23.39 -24.25 -17.30
N VAL A 146 -22.85 -23.09 -16.94
CA VAL A 146 -22.55 -22.01 -17.89
C VAL A 146 -21.06 -21.73 -17.95
N VAL A 147 -20.57 -21.20 -19.08
CA VAL A 147 -19.18 -20.77 -19.22
C VAL A 147 -19.10 -19.27 -19.07
N VAL A 148 -18.31 -18.77 -18.12
CA VAL A 148 -18.18 -17.33 -17.85
C VAL A 148 -16.78 -16.86 -18.19
N PHE A 149 -16.67 -16.07 -19.25
CA PHE A 149 -15.45 -15.32 -19.57
C PHE A 149 -15.45 -13.99 -18.79
N GLY A 150 -14.51 -13.84 -17.87
CA GLY A 150 -14.33 -12.60 -17.12
C GLY A 150 -13.47 -11.61 -17.89
N ASP A 151 -14.10 -10.77 -18.69
CA ASP A 151 -13.43 -9.77 -19.52
C ASP A 151 -13.07 -8.53 -18.70
N THR A 152 -11.78 -8.39 -18.44
CA THR A 152 -11.26 -7.29 -17.64
C THR A 152 -11.12 -5.97 -18.40
N GLY A 153 -11.23 -5.99 -19.73
CA GLY A 153 -10.87 -4.87 -20.60
C GLY A 153 -9.36 -4.62 -20.67
N MET A 154 -8.55 -5.53 -20.14
CA MET A 154 -7.08 -5.47 -20.13
C MET A 154 -6.46 -6.74 -20.70
N GLU A 155 -7.21 -7.61 -21.37
CA GLU A 155 -6.66 -8.83 -21.98
C GLU A 155 -5.90 -8.52 -23.28
N VAL A 156 -4.93 -9.37 -23.64
CA VAL A 156 -4.26 -9.30 -24.94
C VAL A 156 -5.13 -9.89 -26.06
N GLN A 157 -4.89 -9.48 -27.30
CA GLN A 157 -5.70 -9.89 -28.46
C GLN A 157 -5.86 -11.42 -28.58
N ASP A 158 -4.80 -12.20 -28.38
CA ASP A 158 -4.83 -13.67 -28.45
C ASP A 158 -5.76 -14.31 -27.40
N THR A 159 -6.06 -13.63 -26.30
CA THR A 159 -7.06 -14.09 -25.33
C THR A 159 -8.47 -14.07 -25.95
N TYR A 160 -8.82 -13.00 -26.67
CA TYR A 160 -10.11 -12.91 -27.34
C TYR A 160 -10.22 -13.92 -28.48
N GLU A 161 -9.13 -14.15 -29.22
CA GLU A 161 -9.08 -15.19 -30.25
C GLU A 161 -9.27 -16.60 -29.66
N ALA A 162 -8.62 -16.89 -28.52
CA ALA A 162 -8.80 -18.16 -27.82
C ALA A 162 -10.24 -18.35 -27.30
N VAL A 163 -10.89 -17.28 -26.83
CA VAL A 163 -12.29 -17.31 -26.41
C VAL A 163 -13.21 -17.59 -27.60
N LYS A 164 -12.99 -16.92 -28.73
CA LYS A 164 -13.75 -17.16 -29.97
C LYS A 164 -13.58 -18.61 -30.46
N ALA A 165 -12.35 -19.11 -30.51
CA ALA A 165 -12.08 -20.49 -30.89
C ALA A 165 -12.75 -21.50 -29.94
N ALA A 166 -12.81 -21.21 -28.63
CA ALA A 166 -13.53 -22.05 -27.67
C ALA A 166 -15.05 -22.06 -27.92
N GLN A 167 -15.65 -20.91 -28.24
CA GLN A 167 -17.07 -20.83 -28.60
C GLN A 167 -17.38 -21.62 -29.87
N GLU A 168 -16.52 -21.54 -30.89
CA GLU A 168 -16.65 -22.29 -32.14
C GLU A 168 -16.48 -23.81 -31.94
N ARG A 169 -15.58 -24.21 -31.03
CA ARG A 169 -15.34 -25.63 -30.71
C ARG A 169 -16.48 -26.26 -29.92
N TRP A 170 -17.11 -25.49 -29.03
CA TRP A 170 -18.18 -25.98 -28.14
C TRP A 170 -19.47 -25.16 -28.30
N PRO A 171 -20.11 -25.18 -29.49
CA PRO A 171 -21.28 -24.35 -29.79
C PRO A 171 -22.52 -24.74 -28.96
N GLN A 172 -22.53 -25.94 -28.37
CA GLN A 172 -23.60 -26.41 -27.48
C GLN A 172 -23.56 -25.78 -26.08
N LEU A 173 -22.44 -25.14 -25.70
CA LEU A 173 -22.27 -24.57 -24.36
C LEU A 173 -22.74 -23.12 -24.32
N SER A 174 -23.36 -22.71 -23.21
CA SER A 174 -23.76 -21.32 -23.00
C SER A 174 -22.58 -20.47 -22.50
N PHE A 175 -21.92 -19.77 -23.42
CA PHE A 175 -20.88 -18.80 -23.11
C PHE A 175 -21.47 -17.43 -22.79
N TYR A 176 -21.01 -16.84 -21.68
CA TYR A 176 -21.35 -15.48 -21.29
C TYR A 176 -20.08 -14.68 -20.97
N THR A 177 -20.11 -13.40 -21.35
CA THR A 177 -19.03 -12.46 -21.05
C THR A 177 -19.44 -11.57 -19.89
N ALA A 178 -18.68 -11.61 -18.81
CA ALA A 178 -18.83 -10.72 -17.67
C ALA A 178 -17.84 -9.55 -17.82
N ARG A 179 -18.36 -8.32 -17.93
CA ARG A 179 -17.56 -7.10 -18.08
C ARG A 179 -18.06 -6.00 -17.14
N SER A 180 -17.13 -5.23 -16.57
CA SER A 180 -17.46 -4.03 -15.79
C SER A 180 -18.19 -3.00 -16.65
N LYS A 181 -19.18 -2.28 -16.08
CA LYS A 181 -19.88 -1.20 -16.78
C LYS A 181 -18.93 -0.09 -17.24
N LYS A 182 -17.97 0.28 -16.38
CA LYS A 182 -16.93 1.28 -16.67
C LYS A 182 -15.66 0.57 -17.12
N ASP A 183 -15.04 1.07 -18.18
CA ASP A 183 -13.83 0.50 -18.76
C ASP A 183 -12.62 0.63 -17.83
N ALA A 184 -11.59 -0.18 -18.08
CA ALA A 184 -10.40 -0.24 -17.25
C ALA A 184 -9.60 1.07 -17.25
N LEU A 185 -9.47 1.74 -18.39
CA LEU A 185 -8.65 2.95 -18.49
C LEU A 185 -9.28 4.10 -17.71
N THR A 186 -10.59 4.27 -17.81
CA THR A 186 -11.33 5.25 -17.00
C THR A 186 -11.14 4.98 -15.50
N MET A 187 -11.22 3.71 -15.08
CA MET A 187 -10.98 3.35 -13.68
C MET A 187 -9.54 3.60 -13.23
N TRP A 188 -8.54 3.41 -14.09
CA TRP A 188 -7.16 3.77 -13.79
C TRP A 188 -6.98 5.26 -13.56
N ARG A 189 -7.68 6.11 -14.32
CA ARG A 189 -7.65 7.56 -14.13
C ARG A 189 -8.33 7.99 -12.83
N GLU A 190 -9.46 7.37 -12.50
CA GLU A 190 -10.22 7.71 -11.30
C GLU A 190 -9.57 7.18 -10.02
N MET A 191 -9.14 5.92 -9.99
CA MET A 191 -8.63 5.21 -8.80
C MET A 191 -7.10 5.10 -8.77
N GLY A 192 -6.40 5.50 -9.83
CA GLY A 192 -4.97 5.30 -10.03
C GLY A 192 -4.62 3.89 -10.53
N PRO A 193 -3.43 3.73 -11.16
CA PRO A 193 -2.94 2.41 -11.57
C PRO A 193 -2.93 1.41 -10.42
N PRO A 194 -3.42 0.16 -10.63
CA PRO A 194 -3.40 -0.87 -9.60
C PRO A 194 -1.96 -1.17 -9.19
N SER A 195 -1.74 -1.49 -7.91
CA SER A 195 -0.39 -1.79 -7.40
C SER A 195 -0.36 -3.11 -6.65
N ARG A 196 0.81 -3.57 -6.20
CA ARG A 196 0.91 -4.76 -5.35
C ARG A 196 0.21 -4.57 -4.00
N ILE A 197 0.01 -3.32 -3.58
CA ILE A 197 -0.69 -2.91 -2.36
C ILE A 197 -2.18 -2.76 -2.66
N HIS A 198 -2.55 -1.93 -3.63
CA HIS A 198 -3.95 -1.64 -3.99
C HIS A 198 -4.36 -2.42 -5.24
N ARG A 199 -4.75 -3.68 -5.05
CA ARG A 199 -5.19 -4.61 -6.12
C ARG A 199 -6.69 -4.55 -6.37
N TRP A 200 -7.22 -3.34 -6.54
CA TRP A 200 -8.67 -3.15 -6.73
C TRP A 200 -9.17 -3.77 -8.04
N CYS A 201 -8.33 -3.84 -9.08
CA CYS A 201 -8.72 -4.26 -10.44
C CYS A 201 -9.29 -5.69 -10.50
N CYS A 202 -8.75 -6.65 -9.72
CA CYS A 202 -9.29 -8.02 -9.70
C CYS A 202 -10.71 -8.09 -9.12
N THR A 203 -11.06 -7.22 -8.17
CA THR A 203 -12.42 -7.15 -7.67
C THR A 203 -13.32 -6.44 -8.69
N VAL A 204 -12.90 -5.26 -9.17
CA VAL A 204 -13.71 -4.38 -10.01
C VAL A 204 -13.94 -4.92 -11.42
N HIS A 205 -12.90 -5.45 -12.08
CA HIS A 205 -12.97 -5.87 -13.48
C HIS A 205 -13.16 -7.37 -13.69
N LYS A 206 -12.95 -8.20 -12.65
CA LYS A 206 -13.06 -9.66 -12.79
C LYS A 206 -14.18 -10.23 -11.94
N THR A 207 -14.11 -10.03 -10.62
CA THR A 207 -14.96 -10.79 -9.71
C THR A 207 -16.36 -10.19 -9.56
N ALA A 208 -16.47 -8.87 -9.39
CA ALA A 208 -17.77 -8.21 -9.28
C ALA A 208 -18.64 -8.37 -10.55
N PRO A 209 -18.11 -8.15 -11.79
CA PRO A 209 -18.88 -8.37 -13.00
C PRO A 209 -19.36 -9.82 -13.15
N SER A 210 -18.52 -10.80 -12.80
CA SER A 210 -18.90 -12.21 -12.87
C SER A 210 -20.07 -12.52 -11.94
N LEU A 211 -20.04 -12.03 -10.70
CA LEU A 211 -21.13 -12.26 -9.75
C LEU A 211 -22.42 -11.53 -10.13
N LEU A 212 -22.32 -10.31 -10.67
CA LEU A 212 -23.49 -9.58 -11.18
C LEU A 212 -24.13 -10.30 -12.37
N LEU A 213 -23.33 -10.84 -13.28
CA LEU A 213 -23.82 -11.67 -14.37
C LEU A 213 -24.54 -12.92 -13.85
N LEU A 214 -23.96 -13.65 -12.88
CA LEU A 214 -24.61 -14.83 -12.31
C LEU A 214 -25.94 -14.50 -11.61
N ARG A 215 -26.03 -13.34 -10.94
CA ARG A 215 -27.30 -12.82 -10.39
C ARG A 215 -28.33 -12.57 -11.50
N GLN A 216 -27.92 -11.97 -12.61
CA GLN A 216 -28.78 -11.73 -13.76
C GLN A 216 -29.28 -13.04 -14.37
N LEU A 217 -28.40 -14.02 -14.60
CA LEU A 217 -28.75 -15.32 -15.19
C LEU A 217 -29.71 -16.13 -14.31
N THR A 218 -29.59 -16.01 -12.99
CA THR A 218 -30.46 -16.72 -12.03
C THR A 218 -31.72 -15.94 -11.66
N GLY A 219 -31.83 -14.66 -12.03
CA GLY A 219 -32.91 -13.77 -11.60
C GLY A 219 -32.94 -13.50 -10.09
N LYS A 220 -31.84 -13.78 -9.37
CA LYS A 220 -31.76 -13.66 -7.91
C LYS A 220 -30.97 -12.43 -7.49
N ALA A 221 -31.43 -11.77 -6.43
CA ALA A 221 -30.74 -10.65 -5.80
C ALA A 221 -29.33 -11.00 -5.31
N SER A 222 -29.13 -12.25 -4.90
CA SER A 222 -27.85 -12.85 -4.54
C SER A 222 -27.88 -14.31 -4.95
N ALA A 223 -26.87 -14.76 -5.71
CA ALA A 223 -26.79 -16.11 -6.26
C ALA A 223 -25.62 -16.86 -5.64
N MET A 224 -25.90 -18.04 -5.08
CA MET A 224 -24.89 -19.01 -4.66
C MET A 224 -24.36 -19.73 -5.90
N ALA A 225 -23.06 -19.71 -6.13
CA ALA A 225 -22.44 -20.29 -7.32
C ALA A 225 -21.42 -21.38 -6.96
N LEU A 226 -21.50 -22.52 -7.63
CA LEU A 226 -20.38 -23.46 -7.75
C LEU A 226 -19.56 -23.05 -8.97
N VAL A 227 -18.27 -22.78 -8.79
CA VAL A 227 -17.38 -22.33 -9.86
C VAL A 227 -16.24 -23.33 -10.01
N PHE A 228 -16.18 -24.00 -11.16
CA PHE A 228 -15.00 -24.77 -11.56
C PHE A 228 -13.94 -23.82 -12.13
N ASP A 229 -12.71 -23.91 -11.61
CA ASP A 229 -11.58 -23.08 -12.05
C ASP A 229 -10.32 -23.92 -12.33
N GLY A 230 -9.39 -23.31 -13.09
CA GLY A 230 -8.15 -23.94 -13.52
C GLY A 230 -6.94 -23.62 -12.63
N VAL A 231 -7.12 -23.47 -11.31
CA VAL A 231 -6.00 -23.21 -10.39
C VAL A 231 -5.16 -24.48 -10.20
N ARG A 232 -3.83 -24.34 -10.09
CA ARG A 232 -2.87 -25.43 -9.81
C ARG A 232 -1.90 -25.08 -8.68
N HIS A 233 -1.40 -26.09 -7.97
CA HIS A 233 -0.43 -25.92 -6.89
C HIS A 233 0.93 -25.40 -7.36
N GLU A 234 1.41 -25.87 -8.52
CA GLU A 234 2.70 -25.51 -9.11
C GLU A 234 2.78 -24.01 -9.48
N GLU A 235 1.64 -23.33 -9.61
CA GLU A 235 1.56 -21.95 -10.08
C GLU A 235 2.21 -20.90 -9.18
N SER A 236 2.29 -21.14 -7.87
CA SER A 236 3.01 -20.29 -6.92
C SER A 236 3.06 -20.92 -5.52
N ALA A 237 4.07 -20.55 -4.72
CA ALA A 237 4.18 -20.98 -3.32
C ALA A 237 2.94 -20.67 -2.46
N SER A 238 2.16 -19.64 -2.79
CA SER A 238 0.90 -19.36 -2.10
C SER A 238 -0.24 -20.32 -2.49
N ARG A 239 -0.22 -20.86 -3.71
CA ARG A 239 -1.25 -21.75 -4.26
C ARG A 239 -0.99 -23.22 -3.93
N SER A 240 0.22 -23.57 -3.49
CA SER A 240 0.53 -24.92 -3.02
C SER A 240 -0.31 -25.37 -1.83
N ASN A 241 -0.86 -24.42 -1.06
CA ASN A 241 -1.64 -24.69 0.14
C ASN A 241 -3.16 -24.59 -0.08
N TYR A 242 -3.63 -24.45 -1.33
CA TYR A 242 -5.05 -24.29 -1.62
C TYR A 242 -5.77 -25.64 -1.56
N ASP A 243 -6.95 -25.68 -0.95
CA ASP A 243 -7.78 -26.89 -1.00
C ASP A 243 -8.44 -27.05 -2.38
N GLU A 244 -8.68 -28.31 -2.77
CA GLU A 244 -9.42 -28.68 -3.99
C GLU A 244 -10.82 -28.04 -4.05
N ILE A 245 -11.42 -27.77 -2.89
CA ILE A 245 -12.70 -27.07 -2.74
C ILE A 245 -12.55 -25.94 -1.71
N THR A 246 -12.78 -24.70 -2.12
CA THR A 246 -12.75 -23.52 -1.25
C THR A 246 -14.15 -22.92 -1.12
N GLN A 247 -14.75 -23.01 0.07
CA GLN A 247 -16.06 -22.40 0.35
C GLN A 247 -15.92 -20.96 0.85
N GLY A 248 -16.70 -20.03 0.31
CA GLY A 248 -16.73 -18.65 0.80
C GLY A 248 -15.43 -17.87 0.58
N GLY A 249 -14.60 -18.34 -0.37
CA GLY A 249 -13.23 -17.90 -0.62
C GLY A 249 -13.08 -16.39 -0.73
N LYS A 250 -13.24 -15.81 -1.93
CA LYS A 250 -13.21 -14.33 -2.12
C LYS A 250 -14.55 -13.66 -1.84
N HIS A 251 -15.65 -14.38 -2.07
CA HIS A 251 -17.01 -13.93 -1.81
C HIS A 251 -17.77 -15.04 -1.11
N LYS A 252 -18.64 -14.68 -0.17
CA LYS A 252 -19.41 -15.66 0.62
C LYS A 252 -20.35 -16.50 -0.24
N THR A 253 -20.77 -15.98 -1.38
CA THR A 253 -21.73 -16.61 -2.29
C THR A 253 -21.09 -17.53 -3.33
N GLN A 254 -19.80 -17.86 -3.18
CA GLN A 254 -19.06 -18.65 -4.17
C GLN A 254 -18.36 -19.83 -3.49
N VAL A 255 -18.50 -21.01 -4.11
CA VAL A 255 -17.72 -22.21 -3.84
C VAL A 255 -16.83 -22.46 -5.05
N ASN A 256 -15.52 -22.43 -4.87
CA ASN A 256 -14.55 -22.75 -5.92
C ASN A 256 -14.18 -24.23 -5.85
N ALA A 257 -14.11 -24.89 -7.00
CA ALA A 257 -13.62 -26.25 -7.16
C ALA A 257 -12.55 -26.27 -8.25
N SER A 258 -11.40 -26.89 -7.98
CA SER A 258 -10.23 -26.82 -8.87
C SER A 258 -9.84 -28.22 -9.37
N PRO A 259 -10.42 -28.73 -10.48
CA PRO A 259 -10.28 -30.13 -10.90
C PRO A 259 -8.87 -30.54 -11.33
N ILE A 260 -8.03 -29.55 -11.67
CA ILE A 260 -6.66 -29.76 -12.13
C ILE A 260 -5.63 -29.28 -11.10
N ILE A 261 -6.01 -29.12 -9.84
CA ILE A 261 -5.13 -28.48 -8.84
C ILE A 261 -3.78 -29.17 -8.65
N ARG A 262 -3.74 -30.49 -8.87
CA ARG A 262 -2.53 -31.31 -8.77
C ARG A 262 -1.78 -31.49 -10.10
N TRP A 263 -2.28 -30.90 -11.18
CA TRP A 263 -1.63 -31.03 -12.49
C TRP A 263 -0.41 -30.10 -12.56
N ASN A 264 0.66 -30.58 -13.18
CA ASN A 264 1.78 -29.74 -13.57
C ASN A 264 1.58 -29.16 -15.00
N SER A 265 2.42 -28.20 -15.38
CA SER A 265 2.27 -27.52 -16.67
C SER A 265 2.52 -28.44 -17.87
N GLY A 266 3.47 -29.38 -17.73
CA GLY A 266 3.73 -30.41 -18.73
C GLY A 266 2.50 -31.28 -18.99
N GLU A 267 1.83 -31.75 -17.94
CA GLU A 267 0.58 -32.52 -18.01
C GLU A 267 -0.54 -31.74 -18.71
N VAL A 268 -0.65 -30.44 -18.44
CA VAL A 268 -1.61 -29.55 -19.13
C VAL A 268 -1.31 -29.49 -20.63
N PHE A 269 -0.06 -29.27 -21.05
CA PHE A 269 0.32 -29.24 -22.46
C PHE A 269 0.13 -30.59 -23.15
N LEU A 270 0.53 -31.69 -22.50
CA LEU A 270 0.30 -33.04 -23.01
C LEU A 270 -1.19 -33.29 -23.27
N TYR A 271 -2.08 -32.88 -22.36
CA TYR A 271 -3.51 -33.02 -22.56
C TYR A 271 -4.06 -32.16 -23.70
N LEU A 272 -3.58 -30.91 -23.85
CA LEU A 272 -3.98 -30.05 -24.96
C LEU A 272 -3.62 -30.69 -26.31
N PHE A 273 -2.42 -31.28 -26.41
CA PHE A 273 -1.97 -31.99 -27.60
C PHE A 273 -2.78 -33.27 -27.86
N ASP A 274 -2.95 -34.13 -26.85
CA ASP A 274 -3.74 -35.39 -26.94
C ASP A 274 -5.18 -35.16 -27.44
N ARG A 275 -5.77 -34.04 -27.02
CA ARG A 275 -7.17 -33.70 -27.34
C ARG A 275 -7.31 -32.79 -28.54
N HIS A 276 -6.20 -32.41 -29.17
CA HIS A 276 -6.13 -31.41 -30.25
C HIS A 276 -6.94 -30.15 -29.89
N LEU A 277 -6.76 -29.65 -28.67
CA LEU A 277 -7.43 -28.46 -28.19
C LEU A 277 -6.72 -27.21 -28.69
N MET A 278 -7.49 -26.13 -28.86
CA MET A 278 -6.93 -24.83 -29.22
C MET A 278 -5.91 -24.38 -28.17
N LEU A 279 -4.78 -23.85 -28.62
CA LEU A 279 -3.77 -23.22 -27.78
C LEU A 279 -3.80 -21.71 -28.03
N ASN A 280 -3.94 -20.93 -26.95
CA ASN A 280 -3.79 -19.48 -27.05
C ASN A 280 -2.37 -19.14 -27.57
N ARG A 281 -2.29 -18.37 -28.65
CA ARG A 281 -1.04 -18.15 -29.38
C ARG A 281 0.03 -17.43 -28.55
N ALA A 282 -0.36 -16.72 -27.49
CA ALA A 282 0.60 -16.14 -26.55
C ALA A 282 1.55 -17.19 -25.94
N TYR A 283 1.10 -18.43 -25.73
CA TYR A 283 1.96 -19.53 -25.25
C TYR A 283 3.05 -19.91 -26.27
N ARG A 284 2.83 -19.66 -27.57
CA ARG A 284 3.82 -19.88 -28.63
C ARG A 284 4.98 -18.87 -28.58
N HIS A 285 4.73 -17.70 -28.00
CA HIS A 285 5.75 -16.68 -27.69
C HIS A 285 6.48 -16.93 -26.36
N GLY A 286 6.26 -18.09 -25.74
CA GLY A 286 6.99 -18.53 -24.54
C GLY A 286 6.43 -18.03 -23.22
N VAL A 287 5.22 -17.47 -23.20
CA VAL A 287 4.58 -17.05 -21.95
C VAL A 287 4.13 -18.26 -21.14
N VAL A 288 4.22 -18.14 -19.82
CA VAL A 288 3.90 -19.23 -18.89
C VAL A 288 2.43 -19.17 -18.43
N ARG A 289 1.93 -17.94 -18.28
CA ARG A 289 0.55 -17.63 -17.95
C ARG A 289 0.13 -16.44 -18.80
N VAL A 290 -1.01 -16.57 -19.46
CA VAL A 290 -1.69 -15.46 -20.13
C VAL A 290 -2.62 -14.79 -19.13
N GLY A 291 -2.57 -13.47 -19.08
CA GLY A 291 -3.47 -12.66 -18.27
C GLY A 291 -3.53 -11.24 -18.81
N CYS A 292 -3.84 -10.28 -17.95
CA CYS A 292 -3.92 -8.88 -18.37
C CYS A 292 -2.60 -8.40 -18.99
N ALA A 293 -2.69 -7.66 -20.09
CA ALA A 293 -1.60 -7.04 -20.83
C ALA A 293 -0.63 -6.29 -19.89
N ILE A 294 -1.18 -5.64 -18.85
CA ILE A 294 -0.40 -5.03 -17.77
C ILE A 294 -0.89 -5.49 -16.39
N CYS A 295 0.03 -5.95 -15.54
CA CYS A 295 -0.32 -6.42 -14.20
C CYS A 295 0.79 -6.12 -13.19
N PRO A 296 0.48 -5.56 -12.00
CA PRO A 296 1.49 -5.33 -10.96
C PRO A 296 2.08 -6.64 -10.38
N MET A 297 1.42 -7.77 -10.66
CA MET A 297 1.85 -9.12 -10.28
C MET A 297 2.52 -9.89 -11.41
N ALA A 298 2.62 -9.32 -12.62
CA ALA A 298 3.29 -9.98 -13.74
C ALA A 298 4.78 -10.18 -13.45
N ALA A 299 5.29 -11.32 -13.89
CA ALA A 299 6.71 -11.59 -13.95
C ALA A 299 7.35 -10.73 -15.04
N LYS A 300 8.64 -10.39 -14.89
CA LYS A 300 9.38 -9.57 -15.86
C LYS A 300 9.37 -10.18 -17.26
N TRP A 301 9.30 -11.51 -17.36
CA TRP A 301 9.19 -12.21 -18.64
C TRP A 301 7.89 -11.92 -19.39
N TRP A 302 6.76 -11.86 -18.68
CA TRP A 302 5.50 -11.44 -19.29
C TRP A 302 5.62 -10.01 -19.83
N ASP A 303 6.16 -9.08 -19.03
CA ASP A 303 6.35 -7.68 -19.45
C ASP A 303 7.18 -7.60 -20.77
N ILE A 304 8.22 -8.42 -20.94
CA ILE A 304 9.02 -8.49 -22.18
C ILE A 304 8.18 -8.95 -23.38
N VAL A 305 7.50 -10.09 -23.24
CA VAL A 305 6.74 -10.68 -24.36
C VAL A 305 5.55 -9.80 -24.70
N SER A 306 4.83 -9.31 -23.68
CA SER A 306 3.62 -8.55 -23.88
C SER A 306 3.87 -7.23 -24.59
N TRP A 307 4.97 -6.53 -24.27
CA TRP A 307 5.31 -5.30 -24.99
C TRP A 307 5.77 -5.58 -26.42
N ARG A 308 6.53 -6.65 -26.67
CA ARG A 308 7.04 -6.95 -28.02
C ARG A 308 5.97 -7.42 -28.98
N VAL A 309 5.02 -8.21 -28.48
CA VAL A 309 3.99 -8.85 -29.31
C VAL A 309 2.69 -8.05 -29.29
N TYR A 310 2.31 -7.49 -28.15
CA TYR A 310 1.01 -6.84 -27.91
C TYR A 310 1.13 -5.36 -27.51
N SER A 311 2.10 -4.64 -28.08
CA SER A 311 2.32 -3.21 -27.74
C SER A 311 1.07 -2.34 -27.92
N GLU A 312 0.25 -2.64 -28.94
CA GLU A 312 -1.01 -1.93 -29.20
C GLU A 312 -2.00 -2.08 -28.03
N ASP A 313 -2.15 -3.30 -27.49
CA ASP A 313 -3.02 -3.59 -26.35
C ASP A 313 -2.53 -2.91 -25.06
N MET A 314 -1.23 -2.63 -24.96
CA MET A 314 -0.60 -2.06 -23.78
C MET A 314 -0.48 -0.54 -23.79
N ARG A 315 -0.45 0.08 -24.98
CA ARG A 315 0.00 1.47 -25.16
C ARG A 315 -0.72 2.45 -24.26
N ALA A 316 -2.05 2.39 -24.19
CA ALA A 316 -2.86 3.29 -23.39
C ALA A 316 -2.53 3.18 -21.89
N PHE A 317 -2.33 1.97 -21.37
CA PHE A 317 -2.01 1.76 -19.96
C PHE A 317 -0.57 2.16 -19.63
N VAL A 318 0.38 1.90 -20.53
CA VAL A 318 1.77 2.35 -20.37
C VAL A 318 1.82 3.87 -20.30
N GLU A 319 1.02 4.57 -21.10
CA GLU A 319 0.94 6.03 -21.05
C GLU A 319 0.40 6.54 -19.69
N GLU A 320 -0.62 5.89 -19.12
CA GLU A 320 -1.07 6.23 -17.76
C GLU A 320 0.02 5.99 -16.70
N LEU A 321 0.88 4.97 -16.88
CA LEU A 321 2.03 4.76 -15.99
C LEU A 321 3.10 5.84 -16.14
N ARG A 322 3.34 6.33 -17.36
CA ARG A 322 4.26 7.45 -17.62
C ARG A 322 3.73 8.73 -16.99
N ASN A 323 2.43 9.01 -17.14
CA ASN A 323 1.75 10.14 -16.50
C ASN A 323 1.85 10.07 -14.97
N TYR A 324 1.67 8.88 -14.39
CA TYR A 324 1.88 8.65 -12.97
C TYR A 324 3.34 8.91 -12.54
N ALA A 325 4.31 8.43 -13.31
CA ALA A 325 5.74 8.66 -13.02
C ALA A 325 6.10 10.16 -13.08
N ALA A 326 5.61 10.88 -14.09
CA ALA A 326 5.78 12.32 -14.21
C ALA A 326 5.17 13.05 -13.00
N SER A 327 3.96 12.66 -12.58
CA SER A 327 3.28 13.22 -11.40
C SER A 327 4.01 12.90 -10.09
N ALA A 328 4.79 11.82 -10.06
CA ALA A 328 5.66 11.47 -8.93
C ALA A 328 6.99 12.25 -8.93
N GLY A 329 7.22 13.13 -9.90
CA GLY A 329 8.42 13.96 -10.02
C GLY A 329 9.63 13.22 -10.59
N ILE A 330 9.42 12.11 -11.31
CA ILE A 330 10.48 11.40 -12.03
C ILE A 330 10.87 12.22 -13.26
N ASN A 331 12.18 12.42 -13.46
CA ASN A 331 12.70 13.12 -14.63
C ASN A 331 12.25 12.42 -15.92
N VAL A 332 11.94 13.20 -16.96
CA VAL A 332 11.43 12.69 -18.24
C VAL A 332 12.35 11.60 -18.83
N SER A 333 13.67 11.78 -18.72
CA SER A 333 14.68 10.81 -19.18
C SER A 333 14.66 9.47 -18.45
N ASP A 334 14.09 9.40 -17.24
CA ASP A 334 14.07 8.21 -16.38
C ASP A 334 12.66 7.58 -16.25
N ILE A 335 11.63 8.14 -16.90
CA ILE A 335 10.26 7.65 -16.81
C ILE A 335 10.14 6.20 -17.30
N ASP A 336 10.69 5.87 -18.47
CA ASP A 336 10.61 4.52 -19.01
C ASP A 336 11.37 3.51 -18.13
N ARG A 337 12.51 3.93 -17.57
CA ARG A 337 13.24 3.12 -16.57
C ARG A 337 12.40 2.87 -15.33
N PHE A 338 11.72 3.90 -14.81
CA PHE A 338 10.81 3.75 -13.66
C PHE A 338 9.66 2.78 -13.93
N VAL A 339 9.08 2.81 -15.14
CA VAL A 339 8.00 1.90 -15.54
C VAL A 339 8.52 0.46 -15.66
N GLU A 340 9.67 0.27 -16.33
CA GLU A 340 10.32 -1.03 -16.52
C GLU A 340 10.75 -1.67 -15.19
N ASP A 341 11.31 -0.88 -14.27
CA ASP A 341 11.71 -1.31 -12.92
C ASP A 341 10.49 -1.57 -12.01
N GLY A 342 9.28 -1.28 -12.48
CA GLY A 342 8.05 -1.49 -11.73
C GLY A 342 7.88 -0.53 -10.56
N GLY A 343 8.38 0.70 -10.66
CA GLY A 343 8.25 1.73 -9.62
C GLY A 343 6.79 1.97 -9.21
N TRP A 344 5.88 2.00 -10.18
CA TRP A 344 4.43 2.11 -9.97
C TRP A 344 3.82 0.92 -9.21
N LYS A 345 4.41 -0.29 -9.32
CA LYS A 345 3.92 -1.51 -8.64
C LYS A 345 3.95 -1.36 -7.10
N ARG A 346 4.71 -0.39 -6.56
CA ARG A 346 4.85 -0.09 -5.12
C ARG A 346 3.96 1.05 -4.61
N ARG A 347 3.14 1.66 -5.48
CA ARG A 347 2.25 2.77 -5.12
C ARG A 347 1.40 2.43 -3.89
N ALA A 348 1.42 3.33 -2.91
CA ALA A 348 0.59 3.30 -1.71
C ALA A 348 -0.22 4.61 -1.64
N GLY A 349 -1.54 4.52 -1.76
CA GLY A 349 -2.42 5.68 -1.76
C GLY A 349 -2.36 6.54 -3.03
N GLY A 350 -2.93 7.74 -2.94
CA GLY A 350 -3.11 8.64 -4.07
C GLY A 350 -2.14 9.82 -4.16
N ARG A 351 -1.00 9.80 -3.46
CA ARG A 351 -0.12 10.98 -3.29
C ARG A 351 0.25 11.68 -4.60
N TYR A 352 0.48 10.90 -5.66
CA TYR A 352 0.90 11.40 -6.97
C TYR A 352 -0.22 11.34 -8.01
N LEU A 353 -1.48 11.19 -7.58
CA LEU A 353 -2.63 11.16 -8.46
C LEU A 353 -3.37 12.50 -8.39
N PRO A 354 -3.86 13.03 -9.53
CA PRO A 354 -4.68 14.24 -9.53
C PRO A 354 -5.93 14.13 -8.66
N SER A 355 -6.53 12.94 -8.60
CA SER A 355 -7.72 12.64 -7.78
C SER A 355 -7.39 12.21 -6.34
N GLY A 356 -6.11 12.14 -5.98
CA GLY A 356 -5.66 11.71 -4.66
C GLY A 356 -5.82 12.76 -3.58
N GLY A 357 -5.82 12.31 -2.32
CA GLY A 357 -5.93 13.17 -1.15
C GLY A 357 -6.98 12.70 -0.15
N ASN A 358 -7.01 13.33 1.02
CA ASN A 358 -7.96 13.05 2.08
C ASN A 358 -9.23 13.90 1.91
N ARG A 359 -10.34 13.26 1.50
CA ARG A 359 -11.63 13.90 1.22
C ARG A 359 -12.62 13.81 2.38
N VAL A 360 -12.30 13.07 3.43
CA VAL A 360 -13.17 12.93 4.60
C VAL A 360 -12.36 13.27 5.84
N LEU A 361 -12.78 14.33 6.52
CA LEU A 361 -12.29 14.70 7.84
C LEU A 361 -13.33 14.29 8.87
N GLU A 362 -12.88 13.72 9.98
CA GLU A 362 -13.74 13.32 11.10
C GLU A 362 -13.30 14.12 12.33
N HIS A 363 -14.25 14.81 12.94
CA HIS A 363 -14.06 15.54 14.18
C HIS A 363 -15.04 15.05 15.23
N LYS A 364 -14.59 14.93 16.49
CA LYS A 364 -15.42 14.52 17.62
C LYS A 364 -15.42 15.61 18.66
N GLU A 365 -16.61 16.03 19.07
CA GLU A 365 -16.80 17.07 20.06
C GLU A 365 -17.94 16.65 20.99
N GLY A 366 -17.64 16.40 22.27
CA GLY A 366 -18.62 15.90 23.24
C GLY A 366 -19.30 14.61 22.76
N ASN A 367 -20.64 14.65 22.59
CA ASN A 367 -21.44 13.51 22.15
C ASN A 367 -21.69 13.48 20.62
N LYS A 368 -21.21 14.46 19.87
CA LYS A 368 -21.40 14.56 18.42
C LYS A 368 -20.15 14.16 17.65
N THR A 369 -20.36 13.61 16.47
CA THR A 369 -19.30 13.35 15.49
C THR A 369 -19.67 14.07 14.19
N THR A 370 -18.72 14.83 13.66
CA THR A 370 -18.88 15.61 12.43
C THR A 370 -17.99 15.02 11.33
N PHE A 371 -18.59 14.74 10.17
CA PHE A 371 -17.87 14.36 8.97
C PHE A 371 -17.90 15.52 7.96
N THR A 372 -16.73 15.99 7.56
CA THR A 372 -16.58 16.95 6.45
C THR A 372 -16.13 16.19 5.22
N LEU A 373 -16.98 16.17 4.19
CA LEU A 373 -16.73 15.54 2.90
C LEU A 373 -16.36 16.62 1.89
N HIS A 374 -15.14 16.60 1.39
CA HIS A 374 -14.66 17.49 0.33
C HIS A 374 -14.90 16.85 -1.04
N HIS A 375 -15.49 17.63 -1.95
CA HIS A 375 -15.84 17.23 -3.32
C HIS A 375 -16.52 15.84 -3.38
N PRO A 376 -17.64 15.63 -2.64
CA PRO A 376 -18.30 14.34 -2.64
C PRO A 376 -18.83 14.01 -4.03
N THR A 377 -18.59 12.77 -4.47
CA THR A 377 -19.06 12.28 -5.77
C THR A 377 -20.46 11.67 -5.69
N GLU A 378 -20.97 11.43 -4.48
CA GLU A 378 -22.26 10.80 -4.23
C GLU A 378 -23.00 11.45 -3.07
N ASN A 379 -24.32 11.27 -3.05
CA ASN A 379 -25.16 11.79 -1.98
C ASN A 379 -24.97 10.99 -0.68
N TRP A 380 -24.54 11.67 0.39
CA TRP A 380 -24.36 11.07 1.72
C TRP A 380 -25.66 10.47 2.27
N LEU A 381 -26.81 11.15 2.10
CA LEU A 381 -28.10 10.68 2.60
C LEU A 381 -28.55 9.39 1.92
N GLU A 382 -28.20 9.22 0.64
CA GLU A 382 -28.50 7.99 -0.07
C GLU A 382 -27.74 6.83 0.58
N TRP A 383 -26.43 6.97 0.78
CA TRP A 383 -25.61 5.97 1.48
C TRP A 383 -26.04 5.73 2.93
N ALA A 384 -26.53 6.76 3.63
CA ALA A 384 -26.97 6.65 5.02
C ALA A 384 -28.13 5.66 5.20
N LYS A 385 -28.92 5.36 4.16
CA LYS A 385 -29.97 4.32 4.18
C LYS A 385 -29.42 2.93 4.52
N THR A 386 -28.13 2.69 4.29
CA THR A 386 -27.48 1.43 4.69
C THR A 386 -27.27 1.29 6.20
N LEU A 387 -27.38 2.37 6.96
CA LEU A 387 -27.19 2.39 8.42
C LEU A 387 -28.48 2.08 9.18
N GLY A 388 -29.63 2.35 8.57
CA GLY A 388 -30.93 2.23 9.20
C GLY A 388 -32.02 2.99 8.45
N ARG A 389 -33.21 3.04 9.03
CA ARG A 389 -34.34 3.81 8.48
C ARG A 389 -34.06 5.31 8.66
N ILE A 390 -34.22 6.07 7.59
CA ILE A 390 -34.09 7.53 7.63
C ILE A 390 -35.48 8.16 7.81
N VAL A 391 -35.61 9.02 8.82
CA VAL A 391 -36.80 9.86 9.04
C VAL A 391 -36.38 11.32 8.86
N GLN A 392 -36.78 11.93 7.74
CA GLN A 392 -36.48 13.34 7.48
C GLN A 392 -37.46 14.24 8.25
N THR A 393 -36.92 15.18 9.02
CA THR A 393 -37.70 16.20 9.76
C THR A 393 -37.56 17.59 9.13
N GLY A 394 -36.69 17.73 8.12
CA GLY A 394 -36.53 18.91 7.27
C GLY A 394 -35.59 18.60 6.09
N GLU A 395 -35.30 19.60 5.26
CA GLU A 395 -34.43 19.41 4.07
C GLU A 395 -32.99 19.02 4.42
N THR A 396 -32.49 19.51 5.55
CA THR A 396 -31.10 19.36 6.01
C THR A 396 -30.96 18.59 7.32
N GLN A 397 -32.04 18.05 7.87
CA GLN A 397 -32.01 17.39 9.19
C GLN A 397 -32.97 16.21 9.26
N GLY A 398 -32.67 15.28 10.16
CA GLY A 398 -33.48 14.09 10.36
C GLY A 398 -32.90 13.15 11.40
N LEU A 399 -33.43 11.94 11.41
CA LEU A 399 -33.05 10.85 12.33
C LEU A 399 -32.67 9.62 11.53
N ILE A 400 -31.64 8.90 11.99
CA ILE A 400 -31.30 7.57 11.51
C ILE A 400 -31.63 6.58 12.63
N GLU A 401 -32.65 5.75 12.41
CA GLU A 401 -33.04 4.68 13.30
C GLU A 401 -32.28 3.40 12.92
N SER A 402 -31.30 3.04 13.75
CA SER A 402 -30.54 1.81 13.56
C SER A 402 -31.42 0.58 13.77
N LYS A 403 -30.99 -0.57 13.20
CA LYS A 403 -31.67 -1.87 13.38
C LYS A 403 -31.88 -2.28 14.85
N ASN A 404 -31.06 -1.76 15.77
CA ASN A 404 -31.14 -2.06 17.20
C ASN A 404 -32.06 -1.08 17.96
N GLY A 405 -32.74 -0.17 17.28
CA GLY A 405 -33.60 0.86 17.88
C GLY A 405 -32.86 2.13 18.33
N THR A 406 -31.53 2.17 18.24
CA THR A 406 -30.76 3.39 18.56
C THR A 406 -30.99 4.48 17.51
N VAL A 407 -31.27 5.70 17.96
CA VAL A 407 -31.55 6.85 17.10
C VAL A 407 -30.36 7.79 17.06
N TYR A 408 -29.95 8.15 15.83
CA TYR A 408 -28.89 9.11 15.56
C TYR A 408 -29.45 10.34 14.82
N PRO A 409 -29.73 11.44 15.53
CA PRO A 409 -30.07 12.71 14.89
C PRO A 409 -28.91 13.22 14.04
N TYR A 410 -29.21 13.73 12.85
CA TYR A 410 -28.23 14.34 11.97
C TYR A 410 -28.66 15.73 11.50
N VAL A 411 -27.67 16.58 11.27
CA VAL A 411 -27.79 17.88 10.59
C VAL A 411 -26.75 17.94 9.49
N MET A 412 -27.15 18.37 8.29
CA MET A 412 -26.33 18.42 7.09
C MET A 412 -26.27 19.85 6.56
N GLN A 413 -25.06 20.35 6.32
CA GLN A 413 -24.81 21.62 5.66
C GLN A 413 -24.13 21.36 4.32
N ARG A 414 -24.60 22.04 3.27
CA ARG A 414 -24.04 21.94 1.93
C ARG A 414 -23.37 23.26 1.56
N PHE A 415 -22.14 23.15 1.08
CA PHE A 415 -21.33 24.22 0.54
C PHE A 415 -20.94 23.85 -0.90
N ASP A 416 -20.45 24.80 -1.69
CA ASP A 416 -20.14 24.61 -3.11
C ASP A 416 -19.31 23.35 -3.40
N ASN A 417 -18.30 23.09 -2.57
CA ASN A 417 -17.36 21.97 -2.73
C ASN A 417 -17.30 21.04 -1.51
N SER A 418 -18.22 21.17 -0.55
CA SER A 418 -18.17 20.31 0.63
C SER A 418 -19.54 20.06 1.25
N VAL A 419 -19.67 18.91 1.90
CA VAL A 419 -20.84 18.56 2.70
C VAL A 419 -20.37 18.26 4.11
N VAL A 420 -20.94 18.95 5.08
CA VAL A 420 -20.68 18.74 6.51
C VAL A 420 -21.88 18.02 7.09
N VAL A 421 -21.65 16.88 7.73
CA VAL A 421 -22.70 16.10 8.39
C VAL A 421 -22.35 15.95 9.86
N GLU A 422 -23.13 16.58 10.72
CA GLU A 422 -23.06 16.43 12.16
C GLU A 422 -24.03 15.34 12.61
N ILE A 423 -23.57 14.38 13.41
CA ILE A 423 -24.38 13.28 13.93
C ILE A 423 -24.27 13.27 15.45
N GLN A 424 -25.41 13.45 16.10
CA GLN A 424 -25.55 13.40 17.55
C GLN A 424 -25.51 11.95 18.04
N ASN A 425 -25.05 11.73 19.27
CA ASN A 425 -24.89 10.42 19.93
C ASN A 425 -23.88 9.44 19.29
N LEU A 426 -23.27 9.77 18.14
CA LEU A 426 -22.34 8.86 17.46
C LEU A 426 -20.99 8.74 18.17
N ALA A 427 -20.54 9.78 18.89
CA ALA A 427 -19.23 9.77 19.53
C ALA A 427 -19.11 8.69 20.62
N GLN A 428 -20.23 8.37 21.28
CA GLN A 428 -20.36 7.36 22.34
C GLN A 428 -20.79 5.97 21.82
N ALA A 429 -21.08 5.85 20.52
CA ALA A 429 -21.48 4.58 19.93
C ALA A 429 -20.32 3.58 19.92
N ASP A 430 -20.64 2.30 19.77
CA ASP A 430 -19.61 1.28 19.66
C ASP A 430 -18.77 1.46 18.38
N ARG A 431 -17.57 0.88 18.38
CA ARG A 431 -16.59 1.02 17.30
C ARG A 431 -17.13 0.58 15.92
N TYR A 432 -18.05 -0.38 15.87
CA TYR A 432 -18.58 -0.91 14.61
C TYR A 432 -19.58 0.07 14.01
N VAL A 433 -20.43 0.69 14.83
CA VAL A 433 -21.34 1.75 14.39
C VAL A 433 -20.55 2.95 13.88
N ILE A 434 -19.55 3.43 14.64
CA ILE A 434 -18.67 4.53 14.20
C ILE A 434 -17.99 4.17 12.87
N SER A 435 -17.53 2.93 12.71
CA SER A 435 -16.92 2.46 11.47
C SER A 435 -17.91 2.45 10.31
N ALA A 436 -19.18 2.09 10.54
CA ALA A 436 -20.22 2.09 9.51
C ALA A 436 -20.54 3.50 9.01
N PHE A 437 -20.70 4.47 9.93
CA PHE A 437 -20.88 5.88 9.56
C PHE A 437 -19.67 6.45 8.81
N ARG A 438 -18.46 6.13 9.26
CA ARG A 438 -17.23 6.48 8.53
C ARG A 438 -17.22 5.86 7.14
N ALA A 439 -17.64 4.60 7.00
CA ALA A 439 -17.72 3.95 5.69
C ALA A 439 -18.70 4.64 4.76
N VAL A 440 -19.87 5.07 5.25
CA VAL A 440 -20.83 5.89 4.50
C VAL A 440 -20.19 7.20 4.02
N ALA A 441 -19.50 7.93 4.90
CA ALA A 441 -18.81 9.16 4.53
C ALA A 441 -17.74 8.92 3.44
N LEU A 442 -16.95 7.85 3.58
CA LEU A 442 -15.94 7.48 2.60
C LEU A 442 -16.52 7.06 1.25
N LYS A 443 -17.64 6.36 1.24
CA LYS A 443 -18.30 5.97 0.00
C LYS A 443 -18.90 7.18 -0.70
N ALA A 444 -19.55 8.08 0.03
CA ALA A 444 -20.06 9.33 -0.53
C ALA A 444 -18.94 10.22 -1.11
N ALA A 445 -17.78 10.27 -0.47
CA ALA A 445 -16.67 11.12 -0.90
C ALA A 445 -15.81 10.56 -2.06
N TYR A 446 -15.71 9.22 -2.17
CA TYR A 446 -14.77 8.55 -3.08
C TYR A 446 -15.43 7.63 -4.11
N CYS A 447 -16.76 7.55 -4.19
CA CYS A 447 -17.40 6.62 -5.12
C CYS A 447 -16.93 6.88 -6.57
N THR A 448 -16.51 5.81 -7.23
CA THR A 448 -16.15 5.75 -8.67
C THR A 448 -17.09 4.82 -9.44
N HIS A 449 -18.20 4.41 -8.81
CA HIS A 449 -19.18 3.47 -9.37
C HIS A 449 -18.61 2.09 -9.73
N CYS A 450 -17.58 1.63 -9.00
CA CYS A 450 -16.87 0.38 -9.30
C CYS A 450 -17.62 -0.94 -9.04
N GLN A 451 -18.87 -0.87 -8.58
CA GLN A 451 -19.77 -2.01 -8.29
C GLN A 451 -19.23 -3.07 -7.29
N ALA A 452 -18.03 -2.91 -6.74
CA ALA A 452 -17.43 -3.87 -5.81
C ALA A 452 -18.29 -4.08 -4.54
N CYS A 453 -18.91 -3.02 -4.01
CA CYS A 453 -19.78 -3.14 -2.84
C CYS A 453 -21.22 -3.57 -3.19
N GLN A 454 -21.62 -3.50 -4.46
CA GLN A 454 -22.95 -3.93 -4.92
C GLN A 454 -23.09 -5.45 -4.82
N VAL A 455 -22.04 -6.21 -5.16
CA VAL A 455 -22.06 -7.68 -5.09
C VAL A 455 -22.07 -8.23 -3.67
N GLU A 456 -21.79 -7.40 -2.66
CA GLU A 456 -21.89 -7.79 -1.26
C GLU A 456 -23.29 -7.61 -0.69
N CYS A 457 -24.20 -6.94 -1.41
CA CYS A 457 -25.58 -6.75 -0.96
C CYS A 457 -26.38 -8.04 -1.11
N PRO A 458 -26.89 -8.66 -0.03
CA PRO A 458 -27.60 -9.94 -0.09
C PRO A 458 -29.03 -9.82 -0.62
N THR A 459 -29.66 -8.66 -0.46
CA THR A 459 -31.05 -8.40 -0.91
C THR A 459 -31.11 -7.71 -2.27
N GLY A 460 -29.97 -7.36 -2.87
CA GLY A 460 -29.94 -6.62 -4.14
C GLY A 460 -30.43 -5.17 -4.04
N ALA A 461 -30.67 -4.67 -2.81
CA ALA A 461 -31.17 -3.33 -2.56
C ALA A 461 -30.19 -2.21 -2.93
N LEU A 462 -28.88 -2.48 -2.89
CA LEU A 462 -27.85 -1.56 -3.39
C LEU A 462 -27.70 -1.74 -4.90
N GLN A 463 -27.92 -0.68 -5.66
CA GLN A 463 -27.68 -0.62 -7.10
C GLN A 463 -26.72 0.52 -7.41
N ILE A 464 -25.69 0.23 -8.21
CA ILE A 464 -24.70 1.21 -8.65
C ILE A 464 -24.75 1.24 -10.18
N ARG A 465 -25.23 2.37 -10.70
CA ARG A 465 -25.25 2.67 -12.14
C ARG A 465 -24.39 3.90 -12.38
N ASP A 466 -24.99 5.00 -12.81
CA ASP A 466 -24.34 6.31 -12.93
C ASP A 466 -24.45 7.10 -11.61
N ASP A 467 -25.41 6.72 -10.77
CA ASP A 467 -25.59 7.11 -9.39
C ASP A 467 -25.72 5.86 -8.48
N VAL A 468 -25.57 6.08 -7.17
CA VAL A 468 -25.89 5.06 -6.16
C VAL A 468 -27.37 5.15 -5.78
N ARG A 469 -28.03 3.99 -5.70
CA ARG A 469 -29.40 3.87 -5.17
C ARG A 469 -29.51 2.73 -4.18
N ILE A 470 -30.14 3.01 -3.04
CA ILE A 470 -30.47 2.04 -1.99
C ILE A 470 -31.99 1.98 -1.88
N GLY A 471 -32.53 0.85 -2.34
CA GLY A 471 -33.96 0.59 -2.32
C GLY A 471 -34.49 0.14 -0.96
N GLU A 472 -35.82 0.14 -0.82
CA GLU A 472 -36.57 -0.21 0.40
C GLU A 472 -36.28 -1.63 0.92
N GLY A 473 -35.82 -2.55 0.06
CA GLY A 473 -35.40 -3.89 0.47
C GLY A 473 -34.07 -3.94 1.24
N CYS A 474 -33.50 -2.81 1.62
CA CYS A 474 -32.27 -2.76 2.41
C CYS A 474 -32.55 -3.13 3.87
N VAL A 475 -31.87 -4.17 4.35
CA VAL A 475 -32.00 -4.65 5.74
C VAL A 475 -30.89 -4.11 6.67
N SER A 476 -30.18 -3.05 6.25
CA SER A 476 -29.09 -2.41 7.00
C SER A 476 -28.05 -3.38 7.58
N CYS A 477 -27.70 -4.43 6.80
CA CYS A 477 -26.79 -5.49 7.26
C CYS A 477 -25.31 -5.05 7.35
N GLY A 478 -24.94 -3.93 6.72
CA GLY A 478 -23.58 -3.39 6.73
C GLY A 478 -22.55 -4.12 5.84
N MET A 479 -22.92 -5.20 5.14
CA MET A 479 -21.95 -5.95 4.31
C MET A 479 -21.33 -5.12 3.18
N CYS A 480 -22.08 -4.19 2.60
CA CYS A 480 -21.56 -3.26 1.60
C CYS A 480 -20.62 -2.20 2.20
N LEU A 481 -20.69 -1.95 3.52
CA LEU A 481 -19.89 -0.98 4.26
C LEU A 481 -18.56 -1.57 4.77
N ASP A 482 -18.43 -2.89 4.81
CA ASP A 482 -17.21 -3.60 5.23
C ASP A 482 -16.88 -4.77 4.28
N MET A 483 -16.06 -4.47 3.27
CA MET A 483 -15.58 -5.47 2.30
C MET A 483 -14.30 -6.14 2.80
N ARG A 484 -14.41 -6.86 3.93
CA ARG A 484 -13.32 -7.58 4.62
C ARG A 484 -12.22 -6.64 5.13
N GLY A 485 -12.59 -5.73 6.02
CA GLY A 485 -11.72 -4.72 6.60
C GLY A 485 -11.55 -3.46 5.74
N ARG A 486 -12.30 -3.34 4.65
CA ARG A 486 -12.18 -2.24 3.68
C ARG A 486 -13.52 -1.57 3.42
N ALA A 487 -13.63 -0.30 3.79
CA ALA A 487 -14.85 0.48 3.58
C ALA A 487 -15.11 0.80 2.10
N CYS A 488 -14.08 1.20 1.36
CA CYS A 488 -14.19 1.56 -0.06
C CYS A 488 -12.83 1.37 -0.75
N LEU A 489 -12.81 0.63 -1.86
CA LEU A 489 -11.59 0.38 -2.63
C LEU A 489 -11.02 1.67 -3.24
N ALA A 490 -11.88 2.58 -3.68
CA ALA A 490 -11.45 3.87 -4.24
C ALA A 490 -10.85 4.76 -3.15
N ALA A 491 -11.48 4.83 -1.98
CA ALA A 491 -10.93 5.57 -0.84
C ALA A 491 -9.57 5.01 -0.40
N GLU A 492 -9.43 3.68 -0.32
CA GLU A 492 -8.16 3.04 0.03
C GLU A 492 -7.07 3.33 -1.01
N SER A 493 -7.43 3.33 -2.29
CA SER A 493 -6.51 3.66 -3.38
C SER A 493 -6.12 5.14 -3.35
N LEU A 494 -7.04 6.07 -3.09
CA LEU A 494 -6.81 7.50 -3.32
C LEU A 494 -6.35 8.28 -2.08
N LYS A 495 -6.65 7.79 -0.87
CA LYS A 495 -6.21 8.45 0.36
C LYS A 495 -4.71 8.59 0.42
N THR A 496 -4.25 9.66 1.05
CA THR A 496 -2.83 9.93 1.28
C THR A 496 -2.52 9.78 2.76
N SER A 497 -1.35 9.23 3.05
CA SER A 497 -0.82 9.17 4.42
C SER A 497 -0.30 10.51 4.91
N GLU A 498 -0.77 11.63 4.34
CA GLU A 498 -0.37 12.96 4.80
C GLU A 498 -0.56 13.06 6.31
N GLY A 499 0.52 13.40 6.99
CA GLY A 499 0.51 13.90 8.36
C GLY A 499 -0.22 15.22 8.36
N GLY A 500 -1.53 15.16 8.16
CA GLY A 500 -2.43 16.28 8.31
C GLY A 500 -2.12 16.88 9.67
N ILE A 501 -2.01 18.21 9.67
CA ILE A 501 -2.18 19.01 10.86
C ILE A 501 -3.50 18.53 11.48
N ALA A 502 -3.39 17.67 12.48
CA ALA A 502 -4.48 17.44 13.39
C ALA A 502 -4.64 18.77 14.12
N LEU A 503 -5.55 19.60 13.60
CA LEU A 503 -6.19 20.61 14.42
C LEU A 503 -6.70 19.90 15.66
N GLN A 504 -6.29 20.43 16.81
CA GLN A 504 -6.42 19.87 18.15
C GLN A 504 -7.72 19.10 18.36
N GLY A 505 -7.59 17.96 19.05
CA GLY A 505 -8.73 17.24 19.64
C GLY A 505 -9.07 15.91 18.97
N CYS A 506 -8.22 14.90 19.15
CA CYS A 506 -8.61 13.49 19.28
C CYS A 506 -7.39 12.66 19.69
N ASP A 507 -7.51 11.87 20.75
CA ASP A 507 -6.49 11.00 21.35
C ASP A 507 -5.98 9.87 20.43
N LYS A 508 -5.26 10.25 19.37
CA LYS A 508 -4.29 9.40 18.68
C LYS A 508 -3.06 10.26 18.44
N ARG A 509 -2.12 10.25 19.38
CA ARG A 509 -0.85 10.98 19.24
C ARG A 509 -0.16 10.50 17.94
N THR A 510 -0.13 11.37 16.92
CA THR A 510 0.52 11.08 15.63
C THR A 510 2.00 10.85 15.86
N LEU A 511 2.49 9.63 15.61
CA LEU A 511 3.91 9.30 15.71
C LEU A 511 4.62 9.71 14.40
N HIS A 512 5.39 10.79 14.43
CA HIS A 512 6.20 11.22 13.29
C HIS A 512 7.35 10.22 13.06
N THR A 513 7.45 9.67 11.85
CA THR A 513 8.48 8.67 11.51
C THR A 513 9.63 9.23 10.69
N TYR A 514 9.51 10.45 10.16
CA TYR A 514 10.51 11.13 9.34
C TYR A 514 11.09 10.26 8.21
N GLN A 515 10.25 9.41 7.63
CA GLN A 515 10.68 8.41 6.64
C GLN A 515 11.96 7.67 7.08
N HIS A 516 12.07 7.28 8.35
CA HIS A 516 13.23 6.59 8.94
C HIS A 516 14.59 7.32 8.85
N PHE A 517 14.63 8.60 8.44
CA PHE A 517 15.83 9.42 8.36
C PHE A 517 15.87 10.45 9.50
N GLY A 518 16.98 10.50 10.23
CA GLY A 518 17.28 11.60 11.16
C GLY A 518 18.00 12.75 10.45
N MET A 519 17.82 13.99 10.92
CA MET A 519 18.67 15.11 10.52
C MET A 519 20.12 14.80 10.89
N LYS A 520 21.05 15.15 10.00
CA LYS A 520 22.49 14.98 10.19
C LYS A 520 23.20 16.32 10.24
N ARG A 521 24.40 16.35 10.83
CA ARG A 521 25.21 17.58 10.87
C ARG A 521 25.44 18.18 9.49
N ASP A 522 25.87 17.36 8.54
CA ASP A 522 26.21 17.84 7.19
C ASP A 522 24.97 18.31 6.41
N TRP A 523 23.78 17.76 6.69
CA TRP A 523 22.53 18.24 6.09
C TRP A 523 22.17 19.63 6.59
N LEU A 524 22.36 19.88 7.90
CA LEU A 524 22.15 21.21 8.47
C LEU A 524 23.19 22.20 7.94
N ALA A 525 24.44 21.78 7.75
CA ALA A 525 25.50 22.60 7.19
C ALA A 525 25.18 23.04 5.75
N GLU A 526 24.73 22.10 4.91
CA GLU A 526 24.27 22.38 3.55
C GLU A 526 23.05 23.34 3.56
N PHE A 527 22.10 23.13 4.47
CA PHE A 527 20.97 24.05 4.64
C PHE A 527 21.40 25.46 5.05
N PHE A 528 22.33 25.60 5.99
CA PHE A 528 22.87 26.91 6.41
C PHE A 528 23.62 27.62 5.30
N SER A 529 24.30 26.88 4.42
CA SER A 529 24.98 27.42 3.24
C SER A 529 24.00 27.90 2.16
N LEU A 530 23.00 27.08 1.82
CA LEU A 530 22.08 27.35 0.70
C LEU A 530 20.85 28.20 1.08
N LYS A 531 20.43 28.16 2.35
CA LYS A 531 19.28 28.89 2.90
C LYS A 531 18.03 28.74 2.03
N ARG A 532 17.50 29.84 1.46
CA ARG A 532 16.32 29.85 0.59
C ARG A 532 16.49 29.00 -0.68
N GLN A 533 17.72 28.80 -1.15
CA GLN A 533 18.01 27.98 -2.34
C GLN A 533 18.12 26.49 -2.02
N TRP A 534 18.10 26.09 -0.73
CA TRP A 534 18.27 24.71 -0.33
C TRP A 534 17.20 23.80 -0.93
N ALA A 535 15.94 24.26 -1.01
CA ALA A 535 14.84 23.48 -1.58
C ALA A 535 15.08 22.99 -3.02
N SER A 536 15.83 23.75 -3.82
CA SER A 536 16.09 23.46 -5.23
C SER A 536 17.50 22.94 -5.53
N LYS A 537 18.47 23.14 -4.63
CA LYS A 537 19.90 22.85 -4.87
C LYS A 537 20.55 21.80 -3.95
N ASN A 538 19.81 21.25 -2.98
CA ASN A 538 20.35 20.23 -2.08
C ASN A 538 20.72 18.92 -2.78
N GLY A 539 21.65 18.16 -2.20
CA GLY A 539 22.07 16.84 -2.67
C GLY A 539 21.26 15.65 -2.15
N LEU A 540 20.09 15.87 -1.51
CA LEU A 540 19.34 14.80 -0.85
C LEU A 540 18.43 14.04 -1.83
N GLY A 541 18.30 12.73 -1.64
CA GLY A 541 17.26 11.95 -2.33
C GLY A 541 15.84 12.37 -1.89
N THR A 542 14.81 12.12 -2.70
CA THR A 542 13.43 12.61 -2.46
C THR A 542 12.91 12.31 -1.05
N CYS A 543 13.10 11.09 -0.56
CA CYS A 543 12.65 10.69 0.78
C CYS A 543 13.47 11.35 1.91
N GLN A 544 14.76 11.58 1.68
CA GLN A 544 15.64 12.28 2.62
C GLN A 544 15.30 13.77 2.68
N PHE A 545 15.04 14.38 1.53
CA PHE A 545 14.57 15.76 1.42
C PHE A 545 13.28 15.98 2.22
N ASP A 546 12.26 15.15 1.99
CA ASP A 546 10.98 15.26 2.69
C ASP A 546 11.15 15.08 4.21
N ALA A 547 12.03 14.17 4.64
CA ALA A 547 12.35 13.96 6.05
C ALA A 547 13.06 15.19 6.66
N MET A 548 14.08 15.70 5.98
CA MET A 548 14.83 16.88 6.41
C MET A 548 13.95 18.13 6.45
N LEU A 549 13.08 18.33 5.45
CA LEU A 549 12.09 19.41 5.44
C LEU A 549 11.19 19.37 6.69
N MET A 550 10.71 18.18 7.06
CA MET A 550 9.91 18.02 8.29
C MET A 550 10.73 18.29 9.56
N TRP A 551 12.00 17.87 9.60
CA TRP A 551 12.89 18.17 10.72
C TRP A 551 13.13 19.67 10.87
N LEU A 552 13.43 20.39 9.78
CA LEU A 552 13.60 21.83 9.77
C LEU A 552 12.33 22.56 10.24
N LYS A 553 11.16 22.09 9.80
CA LYS A 553 9.87 22.65 10.22
C LYS A 553 9.62 22.44 11.72
N HIS A 554 9.83 21.22 12.22
CA HIS A 554 9.66 20.95 13.66
C HIS A 554 10.74 21.61 14.53
N ALA A 555 11.91 21.92 13.97
CA ALA A 555 12.93 22.73 14.63
C ALA A 555 12.64 24.24 14.56
N GLU A 556 11.55 24.65 13.91
CA GLU A 556 11.15 26.06 13.70
C GLU A 556 12.18 26.87 12.90
N LEU A 557 12.94 26.21 12.02
CA LEU A 557 13.91 26.85 11.13
C LEU A 557 13.28 27.29 9.80
N ILE A 558 12.16 26.68 9.44
CA ILE A 558 11.40 27.03 8.24
C ILE A 558 9.90 27.04 8.50
N GLU A 559 9.19 27.77 7.66
CA GLU A 559 7.74 27.67 7.48
C GLU A 559 7.41 27.24 6.04
N GLY A 560 6.15 26.87 5.81
CA GLY A 560 5.67 26.42 4.50
C GLY A 560 5.99 24.96 4.18
N ASP A 561 5.96 24.66 2.89
CA ASP A 561 6.20 23.33 2.30
C ASP A 561 7.25 23.41 1.18
N ARG A 562 7.39 22.33 0.39
CA ARG A 562 8.36 22.26 -0.71
C ARG A 562 8.24 23.41 -1.73
N LYS A 563 7.04 23.97 -1.93
CA LYS A 563 6.76 25.03 -2.92
C LYS A 563 6.75 26.43 -2.32
N SER A 564 6.61 26.53 -0.99
CA SER A 564 6.40 27.78 -0.26
C SER A 564 7.43 28.01 0.86
N LEU A 565 8.58 27.33 0.79
CA LEU A 565 9.59 27.34 1.86
C LEU A 565 10.09 28.75 2.17
N THR A 566 9.90 29.17 3.41
CA THR A 566 10.48 30.39 3.98
C THR A 566 11.37 30.03 5.16
N ILE A 567 12.51 30.72 5.30
CA ILE A 567 13.37 30.57 6.47
C ILE A 567 12.91 31.52 7.58
N THR A 568 12.97 31.06 8.83
CA THR A 568 12.64 31.89 10.01
C THR A 568 13.84 32.74 10.42
N ASP A 569 13.62 33.77 11.25
CA ASP A 569 14.70 34.60 11.80
C ASP A 569 15.69 33.79 12.64
N LEU A 570 15.25 32.66 13.22
CA LEU A 570 16.10 31.75 13.98
C LEU A 570 17.28 31.23 13.16
N VAL A 571 17.08 30.99 11.87
CA VAL A 571 18.15 30.56 10.95
C VAL A 571 19.25 31.61 10.89
N ASN A 572 18.89 32.90 10.86
CA ASN A 572 19.89 33.97 10.76
C ASN A 572 20.77 34.04 12.01
N THR A 573 20.21 33.80 13.19
CA THR A 573 20.97 33.75 14.45
C THR A 573 21.85 32.50 14.53
N LEU A 574 21.31 31.31 14.20
CA LEU A 574 22.06 30.05 14.29
C LEU A 574 23.17 29.92 13.24
N VAL A 575 23.01 30.52 12.06
CA VAL A 575 24.07 30.53 11.03
C VAL A 575 25.33 31.25 11.52
N LYS A 576 25.20 32.30 12.36
CA LYS A 576 26.37 33.01 12.93
C LYS A 576 27.20 32.11 13.86
N ARG A 577 26.53 31.19 14.56
CA ARG A 577 27.15 30.22 15.48
C ARG A 577 27.71 29.01 14.73
N GLY A 578 27.03 28.60 13.65
CA GLY A 578 27.42 27.45 12.85
C GLY A 578 26.97 26.12 13.44
N VAL A 579 27.22 25.04 12.69
CA VAL A 579 26.76 23.68 13.04
C VAL A 579 27.67 22.96 14.05
N ASP A 580 28.84 23.51 14.36
CA ASP A 580 29.77 22.93 15.34
C ASP A 580 29.60 23.53 16.75
N ASP A 581 28.83 24.62 16.90
CA ASP A 581 28.43 25.15 18.22
C ASP A 581 27.34 24.27 18.84
N LEU A 582 27.58 23.75 20.05
CA LEU A 582 26.60 22.95 20.81
C LEU A 582 25.32 23.73 21.12
N THR A 583 25.41 25.05 21.24
CA THR A 583 24.27 25.95 21.44
C THR A 583 23.28 25.86 20.27
N THR A 584 23.78 25.75 19.03
CA THR A 584 22.94 25.56 17.83
C THR A 584 22.08 24.31 17.95
N TRP A 585 22.69 23.20 18.37
CA TRP A 585 21.98 21.93 18.54
C TRP A 585 21.08 21.91 19.76
N ALA A 586 21.44 22.59 20.84
CA ALA A 586 20.59 22.73 22.02
C ALA A 586 19.30 23.52 21.71
N VAL A 587 19.39 24.57 20.89
CA VAL A 587 18.23 25.33 20.40
C VAL A 587 17.35 24.48 19.50
N ILE A 588 17.94 23.79 18.51
CA ILE A 588 17.20 22.87 17.63
C ILE A 588 16.51 21.78 18.45
N TRP A 589 17.21 21.17 19.40
CA TRP A 589 16.68 20.14 20.28
C TRP A 589 15.50 20.64 21.13
N THR A 590 15.61 21.85 21.68
CA THR A 590 14.54 22.50 22.44
C THR A 590 13.26 22.62 21.62
N ASN A 591 13.37 23.04 20.35
CA ASN A 591 12.21 23.21 19.47
C ASN A 591 11.66 21.86 19.03
N LEU A 592 12.53 20.90 18.73
CA LEU A 592 12.14 19.53 18.39
C LEU A 592 11.41 18.84 19.54
N ALA A 593 11.82 19.02 20.79
CA ALA A 593 11.12 18.47 21.95
C ALA A 593 9.67 18.96 22.05
N ARG A 594 9.37 20.16 21.53
CA ARG A 594 8.01 20.70 21.47
C ARG A 594 7.20 20.12 20.32
N ASN A 595 7.79 20.05 19.12
CA ASN A 595 7.06 19.83 17.87
C ASN A 595 7.18 18.39 17.32
N SER A 596 8.18 17.63 17.75
CA SER A 596 8.42 16.26 17.30
C SER A 596 7.96 15.24 18.32
N THR A 597 6.87 14.52 18.03
CA THR A 597 6.38 13.42 18.86
C THR A 597 7.45 12.43 19.35
N PRO A 598 8.33 11.85 18.49
CA PRO A 598 9.36 10.93 18.98
C PRO A 598 10.41 11.60 19.86
N VAL A 599 10.77 12.87 19.61
CA VAL A 599 11.72 13.61 20.46
C VAL A 599 11.09 13.95 21.81
N ARG A 600 9.86 14.48 21.80
CA ARG A 600 9.08 14.76 23.00
C ARG A 600 8.95 13.52 23.89
N TRP A 601 8.59 12.38 23.29
CA TRP A 601 8.53 11.12 23.99
C TRP A 601 9.89 10.73 24.58
N TYR A 602 10.98 10.87 23.82
CA TYR A 602 12.31 10.53 24.30
C TYR A 602 12.77 11.35 25.50
N VAL A 603 12.49 12.66 25.52
CA VAL A 603 12.88 13.54 26.63
C VAL A 603 12.04 13.29 27.89
N THR A 604 10.75 12.95 27.73
CA THR A 604 9.80 12.79 28.85
C THR A 604 9.65 11.36 29.38
N ALA A 605 9.78 10.34 28.53
CA ALA A 605 9.50 8.95 28.90
C ALA A 605 10.77 8.12 29.20
N ILE A 606 11.95 8.58 28.80
CA ILE A 606 13.22 7.89 29.06
C ILE A 606 13.98 8.63 30.16
N PRO A 607 14.13 8.07 31.37
CA PRO A 607 14.84 8.73 32.46
C PRO A 607 16.32 8.99 32.15
N TRP A 608 16.89 10.02 32.77
CA TRP A 608 18.34 10.27 32.75
C TRP A 608 19.09 9.13 33.45
N GLY A 609 20.31 8.85 33.01
CA GLY A 609 21.13 7.72 33.46
C GLY A 609 20.73 6.36 32.86
N THR A 610 19.73 6.30 31.98
CA THR A 610 19.28 5.04 31.37
C THR A 610 20.28 4.56 30.32
N VAL A 611 20.72 3.31 30.43
CA VAL A 611 21.37 2.54 29.35
C VAL A 611 20.28 1.82 28.55
N ILE A 612 20.20 2.07 27.24
CA ILE A 612 19.10 1.58 26.41
C ILE A 612 19.54 1.19 24.99
N SER A 613 18.89 0.18 24.42
CA SER A 613 19.08 -0.25 23.03
C SER A 613 17.97 0.27 22.11
N LYS A 614 18.18 0.20 20.78
CA LYS A 614 17.14 0.54 19.80
C LYS A 614 15.88 -0.31 19.95
N ASP A 615 16.03 -1.62 20.15
CA ASP A 615 14.89 -2.52 20.27
C ASP A 615 14.09 -2.25 21.56
N GLU A 616 14.78 -1.93 22.65
CA GLU A 616 14.14 -1.54 23.90
C GLU A 616 13.40 -0.20 23.76
N LEU A 617 13.96 0.77 23.01
CA LEU A 617 13.24 2.00 22.65
C LEU A 617 11.97 1.70 21.84
N VAL A 618 12.01 0.78 20.88
CA VAL A 618 10.83 0.39 20.10
C VAL A 618 9.77 -0.23 21.01
N ARG A 619 10.19 -1.09 21.96
CA ARG A 619 9.31 -1.74 22.93
C ARG A 619 8.62 -0.70 23.83
N ARG A 620 9.39 0.18 24.48
CA ARG A 620 8.87 1.25 25.35
C ARG A 620 8.00 2.23 24.59
N MET A 621 8.38 2.62 23.38
CA MET A 621 7.54 3.48 22.53
C MET A 621 6.18 2.83 22.28
N GLY A 622 6.13 1.49 22.22
CA GLY A 622 4.89 0.74 22.06
C GLY A 622 3.91 0.81 23.21
N GLU A 623 4.35 1.20 24.40
CA GLU A 623 3.50 1.43 25.57
C GLU A 623 2.69 2.73 25.45
N TYR A 624 3.18 3.70 24.65
CA TYR A 624 2.58 5.03 24.48
C TYR A 624 1.89 5.22 23.12
N PHE A 625 2.29 4.43 22.11
CA PHE A 625 1.90 4.62 20.71
C PHE A 625 1.30 3.32 20.15
N PRO A 626 0.00 3.31 19.79
CA PRO A 626 -0.70 2.12 19.28
C PRO A 626 -0.33 1.75 17.83
N GLN A 627 0.55 2.53 17.18
CA GLN A 627 1.03 2.28 15.83
C GLN A 627 1.83 0.97 15.74
N SER A 628 1.88 0.38 14.54
CA SER A 628 2.55 -0.91 14.29
C SER A 628 4.03 -0.87 14.67
N GLU A 629 4.58 -2.04 15.01
CA GLU A 629 6.00 -2.15 15.38
C GLU A 629 6.93 -1.59 14.28
N SER A 630 6.62 -1.81 13.01
CA SER A 630 7.41 -1.27 11.89
C SER A 630 7.38 0.26 11.85
N THR A 631 6.24 0.88 12.14
CA THR A 631 6.11 2.34 12.27
C THR A 631 6.95 2.86 13.43
N ARG A 632 6.88 2.20 14.59
CA ARG A 632 7.68 2.56 15.78
C ARG A 632 9.18 2.40 15.51
N ARG A 633 9.58 1.32 14.84
CA ARG A 633 10.96 1.05 14.43
C ARG A 633 11.50 2.13 13.49
N ASN A 634 10.68 2.63 12.56
CA ASN A 634 11.06 3.75 11.69
C ASN A 634 11.25 5.05 12.49
N ALA A 635 10.35 5.36 13.44
CA ALA A 635 10.48 6.54 14.29
C ALA A 635 11.73 6.47 15.18
N VAL A 636 11.98 5.32 15.82
CA VAL A 636 13.20 5.08 16.62
C VAL A 636 14.45 5.17 15.76
N LYS A 637 14.44 4.64 14.53
CA LYS A 637 15.57 4.75 13.61
C LYS A 637 15.87 6.21 13.24
N ALA A 638 14.86 7.01 12.96
CA ALA A 638 15.02 8.43 12.68
C ALA A 638 15.57 9.21 13.89
N LEU A 639 15.00 8.99 15.09
CA LEU A 639 15.46 9.57 16.34
C LEU A 639 16.92 9.18 16.65
N TYR A 640 17.23 7.89 16.56
CA TYR A 640 18.59 7.40 16.80
C TYR A 640 19.60 8.05 15.85
N THR A 641 19.26 8.13 14.56
CA THR A 641 20.13 8.75 13.55
C THR A 641 20.33 10.25 13.87
N LEU A 642 19.27 10.96 14.27
CA LEU A 642 19.37 12.36 14.71
C LEU A 642 20.34 12.49 15.88
N LEU A 643 20.25 11.62 16.89
CA LEU A 643 21.12 11.66 18.05
C LEU A 643 22.57 11.37 17.68
N THR A 644 22.84 10.29 16.95
CA THR A 644 24.21 9.78 16.74
C THR A 644 24.97 10.41 15.58
N GLU A 645 24.28 11.03 14.62
CA GLU A 645 24.90 11.70 13.46
C GLU A 645 24.98 13.22 13.65
N THR A 646 24.80 13.69 14.88
CA THR A 646 24.91 15.10 15.28
C THR A 646 25.66 15.22 16.61
N PRO A 647 26.10 16.42 17.01
CA PRO A 647 26.70 16.65 18.33
C PRO A 647 25.76 16.38 19.52
N LEU A 648 24.48 16.05 19.30
CA LEU A 648 23.52 15.74 20.36
C LEU A 648 23.93 14.52 21.20
N ALA A 649 24.48 13.47 20.57
CA ALA A 649 24.86 12.24 21.27
C ALA A 649 25.94 12.46 22.33
N SER A 650 27.12 12.93 21.90
CA SER A 650 28.29 13.09 22.78
C SER A 650 28.41 14.49 23.37
N GLY A 651 28.03 15.54 22.65
CA GLY A 651 28.16 16.93 23.10
C GLY A 651 27.15 17.29 24.19
N LEU A 652 25.89 16.87 24.03
CA LEU A 652 24.82 17.10 25.03
C LEU A 652 24.55 15.86 25.90
N GLY A 653 25.30 14.77 25.71
CA GLY A 653 25.14 13.53 26.48
C GLY A 653 23.77 12.86 26.29
N LEU A 654 23.10 13.07 25.16
CA LEU A 654 21.74 12.55 24.92
C LEU A 654 21.73 11.09 24.47
N ALA A 655 22.85 10.58 23.95
CA ALA A 655 23.01 9.18 23.52
C ALA A 655 24.51 8.82 23.40
N GLU A 656 25.21 8.80 24.53
CA GLU A 656 26.64 8.50 24.60
C GLU A 656 26.89 7.01 24.31
N LYS A 657 27.80 6.70 23.38
CA LYS A 657 28.13 5.31 23.02
C LYS A 657 28.92 4.67 24.16
N LEU A 658 28.52 3.45 24.55
CA LEU A 658 29.31 2.60 25.43
C LEU A 658 30.41 1.86 24.64
N SER A 659 31.32 1.18 25.32
CA SER A 659 32.55 0.58 24.77
C SER A 659 32.36 -0.32 23.53
N THR A 660 33.47 -0.66 22.84
CA THR A 660 33.50 -1.23 21.48
C THR A 660 32.73 -2.53 21.25
N GLU A 661 32.51 -3.38 22.25
CA GLU A 661 31.72 -4.63 22.11
C GLU A 661 30.20 -4.38 22.17
N GLU A 662 29.75 -3.41 22.96
CA GLU A 662 28.32 -3.05 23.13
C GLU A 662 27.82 -2.12 22.02
N ALA A 663 28.74 -1.38 21.37
CA ALA A 663 28.45 -0.55 20.20
C ALA A 663 27.83 -1.35 19.03
N THR A 664 28.18 -2.63 18.89
CA THR A 664 27.67 -3.55 17.86
C THR A 664 26.16 -3.80 17.98
N ASN A 665 25.58 -3.66 19.19
CA ASN A 665 24.15 -3.84 19.46
C ASN A 665 23.35 -2.53 19.51
N GLY A 666 23.98 -1.38 19.25
CA GLY A 666 23.30 -0.08 19.24
C GLY A 666 22.76 0.34 20.61
N VAL A 667 23.50 -0.01 21.68
CA VAL A 667 23.23 0.39 23.07
C VAL A 667 23.93 1.72 23.38
N PHE A 668 23.27 2.60 24.13
CA PHE A 668 23.82 3.91 24.50
C PHE A 668 23.27 4.40 25.85
N LEU A 669 23.98 5.35 26.45
CA LEU A 669 23.66 5.99 27.72
C LEU A 669 23.03 7.38 27.49
N LYS A 670 21.84 7.62 28.07
CA LYS A 670 21.23 8.95 28.15
C LYS A 670 21.73 9.67 29.41
N ARG A 671 22.94 10.25 29.35
CA ARG A 671 23.66 10.80 30.50
C ARG A 671 23.19 12.19 30.92
N GLY A 672 22.93 13.07 29.95
CA GLY A 672 22.68 14.50 30.18
C GLY A 672 23.93 15.37 30.00
N TRP A 673 23.72 16.65 29.75
CA TRP A 673 24.73 17.62 29.39
C TRP A 673 25.46 18.13 30.64
N GLN A 674 26.72 17.74 30.77
CA GLN A 674 27.53 17.99 31.97
C GLN A 674 27.90 19.47 32.14
N GLU A 675 28.21 20.16 31.04
CA GLU A 675 28.59 21.58 31.03
C GLU A 675 27.65 22.36 30.09
N PRO A 676 26.38 22.57 30.50
CA PRO A 676 25.41 23.23 29.65
C PRO A 676 25.74 24.70 29.42
N ASN A 677 25.65 25.13 28.17
CA ASN A 677 25.87 26.53 27.82
C ASN A 677 24.79 27.43 28.45
N PRO A 678 25.15 28.51 29.18
CA PRO A 678 24.19 29.40 29.82
C PRO A 678 23.14 29.98 28.86
N VAL A 679 23.51 30.27 27.61
CA VAL A 679 22.59 30.78 26.57
C VAL A 679 21.53 29.76 26.21
N ALA A 680 21.90 28.48 26.07
CA ALA A 680 20.97 27.41 25.77
C ALA A 680 20.00 27.15 26.93
N VAL A 681 20.49 27.22 28.17
CA VAL A 681 19.66 27.15 29.38
C VAL A 681 18.64 28.29 29.38
N LEU A 682 19.10 29.53 29.19
CA LEU A 682 18.25 30.70 29.17
C LEU A 682 17.21 30.67 28.04
N TYR A 683 17.61 30.24 26.84
CA TYR A 683 16.68 30.00 25.73
C TYR A 683 15.57 29.04 26.12
N SER A 684 15.91 27.90 26.74
CA SER A 684 14.92 26.90 27.14
C SER A 684 13.94 27.40 28.21
N LEU A 685 14.41 28.26 29.13
CA LEU A 685 13.56 28.90 30.15
C LEU A 685 12.56 29.87 29.52
N TYR A 686 13.03 30.73 28.61
CA TYR A 686 12.16 31.63 27.86
C TYR A 686 11.15 30.87 27.00
N ARG A 687 11.56 29.76 26.38
CA ARG A 687 10.64 28.88 25.65
C ARG A 687 9.55 28.35 26.58
N TYR A 688 9.91 27.87 27.76
CA TYR A 688 8.93 27.38 28.74
C TYR A 688 7.98 28.49 29.22
N ALA A 689 8.52 29.69 29.48
CA ALA A 689 7.74 30.85 29.87
C ALA A 689 6.74 31.30 28.79
N GLU A 690 7.17 31.37 27.53
CA GLU A 690 6.30 31.68 26.39
C GLU A 690 5.16 30.66 26.22
N LYS A 691 5.44 29.37 26.45
CA LYS A 691 4.43 28.31 26.33
C LYS A 691 3.39 28.41 27.45
N THR A 692 3.83 28.70 28.67
CA THR A 692 2.95 28.71 29.86
C THR A 692 2.34 30.08 30.14
N GLY A 693 2.85 31.14 29.53
CA GLY A 693 2.52 32.53 29.87
C GLY A 693 3.08 32.99 31.22
N ARG A 694 3.94 32.20 31.88
CA ARG A 694 4.50 32.48 33.21
C ARG A 694 5.99 32.80 33.11
N TYR A 695 6.36 34.00 33.53
CA TYR A 695 7.74 34.49 33.56
C TYR A 695 8.33 34.52 34.97
N GLU A 696 7.55 34.10 35.96
CA GLU A 696 7.96 33.87 37.34
C GLU A 696 7.91 32.36 37.56
N LEU A 697 9.07 31.74 37.73
CA LEU A 697 9.27 30.30 37.82
C LEU A 697 10.03 29.95 39.10
N THR A 698 10.06 28.67 39.48
CA THR A 698 10.94 28.19 40.55
C THR A 698 11.90 27.14 40.04
N VAL A 699 13.08 27.00 40.65
CA VAL A 699 14.01 25.91 40.33
C VAL A 699 13.32 24.56 40.58
N SER A 700 12.56 24.43 41.67
CA SER A 700 11.86 23.18 42.03
C SER A 700 10.81 22.77 41.00
N GLU A 701 10.09 23.72 40.40
CA GLU A 701 9.16 23.47 39.30
C GLU A 701 9.84 22.80 38.10
N LEU A 702 11.06 23.22 37.74
CA LEU A 702 11.81 22.69 36.59
C LEU A 702 12.23 21.22 36.74
N TYR A 703 12.24 20.68 37.97
CA TYR A 703 12.56 19.28 38.27
C TYR A 703 11.32 18.44 38.64
N GLY A 704 10.15 19.07 38.75
CA GLY A 704 8.92 18.42 39.19
C GLY A 704 7.80 18.51 38.15
N GLU A 705 7.14 19.66 38.08
CA GLU A 705 5.89 19.86 37.35
C GLU A 705 6.06 20.34 35.91
N ALA A 706 7.25 20.86 35.57
CA ALA A 706 7.50 21.38 34.24
C ALA A 706 7.38 20.28 33.18
N GLU A 707 6.77 20.59 32.02
CA GLU A 707 6.69 19.66 30.88
C GLU A 707 7.88 19.80 29.91
N GLU A 708 8.62 20.91 30.02
CA GLU A 708 9.83 21.21 29.27
C GLU A 708 10.68 22.18 30.13
N GLY A 709 11.98 22.25 29.85
CA GLY A 709 12.91 23.07 30.61
C GLY A 709 14.30 22.44 30.66
N PRO A 710 15.29 23.11 31.29
CA PRO A 710 16.69 22.68 31.25
C PRO A 710 16.91 21.21 31.65
N TYR A 711 16.26 20.76 32.73
CA TYR A 711 16.37 19.37 33.18
C TYR A 711 15.75 18.36 32.20
N ILE A 712 14.54 18.60 31.70
CA ILE A 712 13.87 17.68 30.76
C ILE A 712 14.60 17.62 29.42
N LEU A 713 15.12 18.76 28.95
CA LEU A 713 15.75 18.85 27.64
C LEU A 713 17.19 18.35 27.66
N PHE A 714 17.94 18.68 28.71
CA PHE A 714 19.39 18.50 28.75
C PHE A 714 19.88 17.62 29.92
N GLY A 715 19.04 17.28 30.89
CA GLY A 715 19.46 16.47 32.04
C GLY A 715 20.42 17.20 32.98
N THR A 716 20.35 18.52 33.01
CA THR A 716 21.20 19.36 33.84
C THR A 716 20.94 19.09 35.33
N GLU A 717 22.00 18.82 36.09
CA GLU A 717 21.92 18.66 37.55
C GLU A 717 21.52 19.95 38.26
N ARG A 718 20.84 19.84 39.40
CA ARG A 718 20.22 20.98 40.09
C ARG A 718 21.26 22.01 40.53
N GLU A 719 22.36 21.54 41.07
CA GLU A 719 23.49 22.38 41.52
C GLU A 719 24.08 23.16 40.35
N THR A 720 24.30 22.49 39.22
CA THR A 720 24.81 23.08 37.97
C THR A 720 23.83 24.12 37.42
N LEU A 721 22.53 23.81 37.40
CA LEU A 721 21.52 24.76 36.94
C LEU A 721 21.49 26.01 37.83
N VAL A 722 21.50 25.84 39.15
CA VAL A 722 21.52 26.97 40.10
C VAL A 722 22.76 27.84 39.92
N ALA A 723 23.93 27.23 39.67
CA ALA A 723 25.16 27.99 39.40
C ALA A 723 25.04 28.82 38.12
N ILE A 724 24.51 28.24 37.04
CA ILE A 724 24.28 28.94 35.76
C ILE A 724 23.27 30.08 35.94
N LEU A 725 22.16 29.82 36.63
CA LEU A 725 21.11 30.80 36.89
C LEU A 725 21.65 32.02 37.67
N ARG A 726 22.46 31.79 38.71
CA ARG A 726 23.11 32.87 39.47
C ARG A 726 24.09 33.66 38.62
N GLY A 727 24.90 32.98 37.80
CA GLY A 727 25.82 33.63 36.87
C GLY A 727 25.09 34.54 35.87
N LEU A 728 24.04 34.01 35.23
CA LEU A 728 23.20 34.77 34.31
C LEU A 728 22.51 35.96 35.00
N SER A 729 22.03 35.79 36.23
CA SER A 729 21.40 36.88 36.98
C SER A 729 22.36 38.01 37.35
N LEU A 730 23.66 37.72 37.48
CA LEU A 730 24.70 38.73 37.75
C LEU A 730 25.10 39.47 36.48
N GLU A 731 25.25 38.75 35.37
CA GLU A 731 25.74 39.31 34.10
C GLU A 731 24.65 39.96 33.25
N LYS A 732 23.40 39.48 33.34
CA LYS A 732 22.26 39.82 32.47
C LYS A 732 20.97 40.04 33.26
N ASN A 733 21.04 40.90 34.28
CA ASN A 733 19.90 41.21 35.17
C ASN A 733 18.69 41.83 34.44
N ASP A 734 18.88 42.32 33.20
CA ASP A 734 17.81 42.80 32.33
C ASP A 734 17.01 41.66 31.66
N LEU A 735 17.55 40.43 31.63
CA LEU A 735 16.92 39.26 31.01
C LEU A 735 16.44 38.26 32.08
N ILE A 736 17.19 38.12 33.16
CA ILE A 736 16.88 37.17 34.23
C ILE A 736 17.34 37.68 35.59
N ARG A 737 16.45 37.56 36.58
CA ARG A 737 16.75 37.80 38.00
C ARG A 737 16.47 36.54 38.80
N THR A 738 17.33 36.18 39.74
CA THR A 738 17.13 34.99 40.57
C THR A 738 17.21 35.32 42.06
N ASP A 739 16.23 34.85 42.84
CA ASP A 739 16.22 34.98 44.30
C ASP A 739 16.40 33.58 44.92
N ILE A 740 17.62 33.03 44.80
CA ILE A 740 17.94 31.66 45.24
C ILE A 740 18.75 31.68 46.54
N VAL A 741 18.07 31.71 47.69
CA VAL A 741 18.69 31.76 49.02
C VAL A 741 17.90 30.90 50.01
N ARG A 742 18.57 29.92 50.63
CA ARG A 742 18.02 28.98 51.64
C ARG A 742 16.71 28.30 51.23
N ASP A 743 15.58 28.95 51.46
CA ASP A 743 14.21 28.45 51.21
C ASP A 743 13.54 29.07 49.97
N LEU A 744 14.18 30.06 49.34
CA LEU A 744 13.72 30.68 48.10
C LEU A 744 14.49 30.12 46.90
N ASP A 745 13.79 29.84 45.81
CA ASP A 745 14.36 29.35 44.55
C ASP A 745 13.70 29.97 43.32
N ASN A 746 13.30 31.24 43.43
CA ASN A 746 12.56 31.95 42.38
C ASN A 746 13.46 32.41 41.22
N ILE A 747 12.90 32.37 40.03
CA ILE A 747 13.48 32.82 38.76
C ILE A 747 12.48 33.79 38.12
N PHE A 748 12.93 34.99 37.79
CA PHE A 748 12.14 36.02 37.13
C PHE A 748 12.76 36.30 35.76
N LEU A 749 11.96 36.17 34.70
CA LEU A 749 12.36 36.45 33.32
C LEU A 749 11.69 37.75 32.85
N ASP A 750 12.33 38.49 31.95
CA ASP A 750 11.69 39.68 31.36
C ASP A 750 10.60 39.27 30.38
N ARG A 751 9.34 39.52 30.74
CA ARG A 751 8.14 39.27 29.92
C ARG A 751 8.10 40.03 28.60
N ASN A 752 8.91 41.09 28.44
CA ASN A 752 8.98 41.87 27.21
C ASN A 752 9.96 41.28 26.18
N ARG A 753 10.67 40.21 26.53
CA ARG A 753 11.63 39.52 25.66
C ARG A 753 11.10 38.19 25.17
N LYS A 754 11.52 37.81 23.96
CA LYS A 754 11.25 36.51 23.34
C LYS A 754 12.47 35.61 23.39
N ALA A 755 12.25 34.30 23.36
CA ALA A 755 13.30 33.28 23.39
C ALA A 755 14.37 33.49 22.31
N ILE A 756 13.98 33.89 21.09
CA ILE A 756 14.94 34.14 20.02
C ILE A 756 15.88 35.32 20.31
N GLU A 757 15.39 36.37 20.98
CA GLU A 757 16.16 37.59 21.25
C GLU A 757 17.30 37.32 22.23
N VAL A 758 17.09 36.39 23.16
CA VAL A 758 18.09 36.01 24.17
C VAL A 758 19.32 35.32 23.56
N LEU A 759 19.23 34.79 22.35
CA LEU A 759 20.35 34.14 21.66
C LEU A 759 21.41 35.14 21.15
N ASP A 760 21.01 36.40 20.90
CA ASP A 760 21.86 37.49 20.42
C ASP A 760 22.30 38.45 21.54
N LEU A 761 21.69 38.36 22.73
CA LEU A 761 21.90 39.31 23.85
C LEU A 761 22.88 38.81 24.93
N VAL A 762 23.30 37.54 24.87
CA VAL A 762 24.20 36.94 25.87
C VAL A 762 25.64 36.92 25.38
#